data_AF-A0A9P6Z128-F1
#
_entry.id   AF-A0A9P6Z128-F1
#
_cell.length_a   1.000
_cell.length_b   1.000
_cell.length_c   1.000
_cell.angle_alpha   90.00
_cell.angle_beta   90.00
_cell.angle_gamma   90.00
#
_symmetry.space_group_name_H-M   'P 1'
#
loop_
_entity.id
_entity.type
_entity.pdbx_description
1 polymer ?
#
loop_
_entity_poly.entity_id
_entity_poly.type
_entity_poly.pdbx_seq_one_letter_code
_entity_poly.pdbx_strand_id
1 'polypeptide(L)'
;MKFILLLLVMIVPVIAYLPTKNSIRKIKLKTRSSLQKRQDFPIRRLKQTGYLHGSGYYGEVAVGEPPQTFHVVFDTGSSEFWVVSNHCLSCKRGHRYNSRLSKTYWESKESVRFRYGTGAIAAYRGQDTVMVANMTLKNYPVSSAYELSDVFDSLPIDGILGLGQDSGRSGSPPFLESLYEQKRIRQRIFGMYLQPFGGEIDFGGIDLNRFEGSIGYVPMLESSKYFVVQMKEAYLGAIPLNMSRHLMIDTGSTLMVLPQNDIQAIHRSLDSSITFLNGTFYIPCELKGKLSDIILDVHHHSLSISSNDYILFPHETFTDLCLSGLSSHGRADQWILGDIFLKNYYTIFDLENTRLGMAQRLTYRRRCSYNTRSNRVKAVKTPGGNLVYHYQKKPVKAPRCGDCGEALAGIKALRPREFATVSKTKKTVSRAYGGSRCAHCVRNRIVRAFLIEEQKIVKRVLKVANVSGPQYVYPIYSTFLQDRFQWSSLEHSIVNTACFVGVSFSGPLCSWAMTYFGAKTTLRIASAIIFSGFFLIAQTYAGYLPQHFMLITFYLACTGIAGAASFLCALDSQSHHFKQHRGLSMGLTTASIGISGLVFSQINDFFFKTDIHQIGATYRFLLFLAVCASLVILSGSFLFLEPVQDSLGHPPVTTRKEERSGLAFLLHPTGTALFCALFVILGMGYMYLANLGHILMATSSSSQHERNHQITLFSLGNCLSRAFFGALSDLMWYRYGLDPLWIFCLALLALPQAHQLPPTGSTLLISITYGIGFGISPSIVTGFGTGAFAKNWGWMLFAPALGSQFFNVLYGAYDVFRVGQWFCWAVLGVVLYAVYRNRKR
;
A
#
# COMPACT_ATOMS: atom_id res chain seq x y z
N MET A 1 -20.84 22.75 20.91
CA MET A 1 -19.65 21.91 21.23
C MET A 1 -19.94 20.64 22.03
N LYS A 2 -20.87 20.61 23.01
CA LYS A 2 -21.21 19.37 23.76
C LYS A 2 -21.94 18.28 22.95
N PHE A 3 -22.51 18.61 21.79
CA PHE A 3 -23.18 17.66 20.88
C PHE A 3 -22.20 16.86 19.98
N ILE A 4 -21.01 17.40 19.71
CA ILE A 4 -19.97 16.73 18.91
C ILE A 4 -19.15 15.75 19.76
N LEU A 5 -19.04 15.99 21.07
CA LEU A 5 -18.35 15.09 22.00
C LEU A 5 -19.15 13.80 22.27
N LEU A 6 -20.49 13.87 22.30
CA LEU A 6 -21.35 12.69 22.49
C LEU A 6 -21.39 11.76 21.24
N LEU A 7 -21.22 12.34 20.05
CA LEU A 7 -21.15 11.61 18.79
C LEU A 7 -19.81 10.87 18.59
N LEU A 8 -18.72 11.38 19.19
CA LEU A 8 -17.40 10.75 19.17
C LEU A 8 -17.26 9.58 20.16
N VAL A 9 -18.00 9.56 21.27
CA VAL A 9 -17.94 8.47 22.26
C VAL A 9 -18.70 7.23 21.83
N MET A 10 -19.69 7.35 20.93
CA MET A 10 -20.51 6.23 20.45
C MET A 10 -19.94 5.45 19.24
N ILE A 11 -18.79 5.86 18.69
CA ILE A 11 -18.20 5.25 17.48
C ILE A 11 -16.95 4.38 17.77
N VAL A 12 -16.46 4.34 19.02
CA VAL A 12 -15.12 3.81 19.32
C VAL A 12 -14.98 2.28 19.51
N PRO A 13 -15.98 1.43 19.82
CA PRO A 13 -15.70 0.00 20.01
C PRO A 13 -15.93 -0.87 18.75
N VAL A 14 -15.59 -0.40 17.54
CA VAL A 14 -15.69 -1.22 16.30
C VAL A 14 -14.40 -1.27 15.46
N ILE A 15 -13.30 -0.60 15.86
CA ILE A 15 -12.03 -0.63 15.10
C ILE A 15 -10.88 -1.23 15.91
N ALA A 16 -11.07 -2.40 16.51
CA ALA A 16 -9.99 -3.15 17.13
C ALA A 16 -10.06 -4.65 16.79
N TYR A 17 -9.87 -4.98 15.50
CA TYR A 17 -9.47 -6.33 15.10
C TYR A 17 -8.67 -6.29 13.79
N LEU A 18 -7.34 -6.21 13.90
CA LEU A 18 -6.41 -6.68 12.87
C LEU A 18 -5.15 -7.27 13.53
N PRO A 19 -4.71 -8.49 13.15
CA PRO A 19 -3.52 -9.12 13.69
C PRO A 19 -2.27 -8.69 12.92
N THR A 20 -1.19 -8.33 13.60
CA THR A 20 0.13 -8.08 13.00
C THR A 20 1.01 -9.31 13.08
N LYS A 21 1.40 -9.86 11.91
CA LYS A 21 2.48 -10.84 11.73
C LYS A 21 3.84 -10.17 11.93
N ASN A 22 4.75 -10.78 12.71
CA ASN A 22 6.17 -10.45 12.71
C ASN A 22 7.02 -11.62 12.20
N SER A 23 7.97 -11.29 11.31
CA SER A 23 8.87 -12.19 10.60
C SER A 23 10.24 -12.24 11.26
N ILE A 24 10.81 -13.44 11.34
CA ILE A 24 12.17 -13.74 11.83
C ILE A 24 13.22 -13.26 10.80
N ARG A 25 14.30 -12.62 11.27
CA ARG A 25 15.51 -12.29 10.47
C ARG A 25 16.56 -13.40 10.60
N LYS A 26 17.12 -13.85 9.47
CA LYS A 26 18.34 -14.67 9.42
C LYS A 26 19.56 -13.79 9.05
N ILE A 27 20.67 -14.03 9.75
CA ILE A 27 22.00 -13.43 9.53
C ILE A 27 22.69 -14.12 8.33
N LYS A 28 23.45 -13.37 7.52
CA LYS A 28 24.34 -13.90 6.47
C LYS A 28 25.80 -13.44 6.67
N LEU A 29 26.71 -14.36 6.40
CA LEU A 29 28.17 -14.31 6.51
C LEU A 29 28.86 -13.37 5.50
N LYS A 30 30.08 -12.92 5.85
CA LYS A 30 30.92 -11.92 5.16
C LYS A 30 31.64 -12.46 3.90
N THR A 31 31.64 -11.67 2.82
CA THR A 31 32.70 -11.60 1.78
C THR A 31 32.47 -10.38 0.86
N ARG A 32 33.54 -9.85 0.22
CA ARG A 32 33.64 -8.62 -0.63
C ARG A 32 33.92 -7.28 0.09
N SER A 33 33.74 -7.20 1.41
CA SER A 33 33.79 -5.93 2.15
C SER A 33 35.20 -5.40 2.51
N SER A 34 36.26 -6.20 2.43
CA SER A 34 37.60 -5.78 2.89
C SER A 34 38.30 -4.83 1.90
N LEU A 35 38.14 -5.03 0.59
CA LEU A 35 38.69 -4.14 -0.44
C LEU A 35 37.89 -2.83 -0.56
N GLN A 36 36.58 -2.89 -0.32
CA GLN A 36 35.69 -1.73 -0.37
C GLN A 36 35.91 -0.76 0.82
N LYS A 37 36.42 -1.27 1.95
CA LYS A 37 36.72 -0.50 3.17
C LYS A 37 37.94 0.45 3.06
N ARG A 38 38.71 0.41 1.97
CA ARG A 38 39.85 1.32 1.76
C ARG A 38 39.57 2.47 0.76
N GLN A 39 38.39 2.50 0.12
CA GLN A 39 38.01 3.53 -0.86
C GLN A 39 37.03 4.56 -0.26
N ASP A 40 37.49 5.36 0.70
CA ASP A 40 36.69 6.44 1.31
C ASP A 40 36.71 7.76 0.50
N PHE A 41 37.38 7.81 -0.66
CA PHE A 41 37.44 8.98 -1.54
C PHE A 41 36.97 8.65 -2.97
N PRO A 42 36.29 9.59 -3.67
CA PRO A 42 35.80 9.35 -5.01
C PRO A 42 36.96 9.29 -6.02
N ILE A 43 37.03 8.17 -6.75
CA ILE A 43 37.93 7.98 -7.91
C ILE A 43 37.62 9.06 -8.96
N ARG A 44 38.66 9.70 -9.49
CA ARG A 44 38.56 10.79 -10.47
C ARG A 44 38.69 10.21 -11.88
N ARG A 45 37.55 10.09 -12.56
CA ARG A 45 37.46 9.36 -13.83
C ARG A 45 37.52 10.29 -15.02
N LEU A 46 38.43 9.98 -15.94
CA LEU A 46 38.51 10.59 -17.25
C LEU A 46 38.08 9.58 -18.31
N LYS A 47 37.14 9.97 -19.17
CA LYS A 47 36.82 9.16 -20.34
C LYS A 47 37.82 9.45 -21.45
N GLN A 48 38.18 8.41 -22.17
CA GLN A 48 39.00 8.49 -23.37
C GLN A 48 38.20 8.07 -24.60
N THR A 49 38.54 8.67 -25.73
CA THR A 49 38.02 8.31 -27.05
C THR A 49 39.12 7.60 -27.83
N GLY A 50 38.82 6.41 -28.32
CA GLY A 50 39.74 5.66 -29.19
C GLY A 50 39.61 6.13 -30.64
N TYR A 51 40.71 6.52 -31.27
CA TYR A 51 40.75 6.87 -32.69
C TYR A 51 41.39 5.75 -33.53
N LEU A 52 41.17 5.77 -34.84
CA LEU A 52 41.72 4.78 -35.79
C LEU A 52 41.52 3.32 -35.33
N HIS A 53 40.29 2.98 -34.89
CA HIS A 53 39.94 1.65 -34.37
C HIS A 53 40.73 1.18 -33.12
N GLY A 54 41.13 2.13 -32.28
CA GLY A 54 41.84 1.87 -31.04
C GLY A 54 43.34 1.68 -31.28
N SER A 55 43.86 2.43 -32.25
CA SER A 55 45.30 2.62 -32.46
C SER A 55 45.87 3.77 -31.63
N GLY A 56 45.02 4.49 -30.91
CA GLY A 56 45.43 5.49 -29.94
C GLY A 56 44.22 6.06 -29.21
N TYR A 57 44.47 6.74 -28.10
CA TYR A 57 43.45 7.28 -27.21
C TYR A 57 43.74 8.71 -26.83
N TYR A 58 42.70 9.55 -26.79
CA TYR A 58 42.79 10.89 -26.23
C TYR A 58 41.69 11.13 -25.20
N GLY A 59 41.96 11.98 -24.23
CA GLY A 59 40.98 12.53 -23.30
C GLY A 59 40.88 14.05 -23.43
N GLU A 60 39.84 14.63 -22.86
CA GLU A 60 39.67 16.09 -22.81
C GLU A 60 40.41 16.69 -21.61
N VAL A 61 41.24 17.69 -21.89
CA VAL A 61 41.92 18.52 -20.88
C VAL A 61 41.68 19.98 -21.21
N ALA A 62 41.41 20.81 -20.20
CA ALA A 62 41.26 22.24 -20.37
C ALA A 62 42.46 22.99 -19.78
N VAL A 63 42.92 24.05 -20.45
CA VAL A 63 44.06 24.88 -20.04
C VAL A 63 43.62 26.34 -19.96
N GLY A 64 44.00 27.02 -18.88
CA GLY A 64 43.82 28.45 -18.67
C GLY A 64 42.50 28.88 -18.03
N GLU A 65 42.42 30.18 -17.72
CA GLU A 65 41.20 30.83 -17.20
C GLU A 65 40.83 32.06 -18.05
N PRO A 66 39.75 32.05 -18.85
CA PRO A 66 38.76 30.97 -18.96
C PRO A 66 39.31 29.68 -19.61
N PRO A 67 38.74 28.51 -19.29
CA PRO A 67 39.17 27.21 -19.82
C PRO A 67 39.15 27.12 -21.35
N GLN A 68 40.26 26.68 -21.95
CA GLN A 68 40.36 26.29 -23.37
C GLN A 68 40.54 24.76 -23.45
N THR A 69 39.68 24.03 -24.16
CA THR A 69 39.68 22.55 -24.18
C THR A 69 40.49 21.98 -25.34
N PHE A 70 41.23 20.91 -25.06
CA PHE A 70 42.13 20.20 -25.97
C PHE A 70 41.94 18.68 -25.85
N HIS A 71 42.07 17.97 -26.96
CA HIS A 71 42.15 16.52 -27.03
C HIS A 71 43.60 16.07 -26.87
N VAL A 72 43.94 15.40 -25.78
CA VAL A 72 45.33 15.04 -25.49
C VAL A 72 45.52 13.55 -25.25
N VAL A 73 46.62 13.01 -25.77
CA VAL A 73 47.03 11.63 -25.48
C VAL A 73 47.60 11.57 -24.06
N PHE A 74 47.14 10.61 -23.27
CA PHE A 74 47.70 10.33 -21.96
C PHE A 74 48.79 9.28 -22.11
N ASP A 75 50.03 9.72 -22.07
CA ASP A 75 51.19 8.95 -22.54
C ASP A 75 52.08 8.53 -21.36
N THR A 76 52.11 7.24 -21.02
CA THR A 76 52.99 6.71 -19.98
C THR A 76 54.45 6.59 -20.41
N GLY A 77 54.74 6.78 -21.70
CA GLY A 77 56.08 6.82 -22.30
C GLY A 77 56.74 8.21 -22.30
N SER A 78 56.07 9.25 -21.83
CA SER A 78 56.65 10.59 -21.65
C SER A 78 56.17 11.28 -20.36
N SER A 79 56.80 12.39 -19.97
CA SER A 79 56.44 13.13 -18.74
C SER A 79 55.99 14.57 -19.02
N GLU A 80 56.15 15.04 -20.25
CA GLU A 80 55.88 16.42 -20.64
C GLU A 80 54.42 16.63 -21.03
N PHE A 81 53.89 17.82 -20.71
CA PHE A 81 52.58 18.26 -21.19
C PHE A 81 52.73 19.40 -22.20
N TRP A 82 52.18 19.20 -23.41
CA TRP A 82 52.14 20.21 -24.44
C TRP A 82 50.81 20.21 -25.20
N VAL A 83 50.45 21.39 -25.70
CA VAL A 83 49.28 21.62 -26.56
C VAL A 83 49.66 22.48 -27.75
N VAL A 84 48.98 22.32 -28.88
CA VAL A 84 49.22 23.09 -30.10
C VAL A 84 48.92 24.58 -29.85
N SER A 85 49.88 25.44 -30.19
CA SER A 85 49.79 26.88 -30.02
C SER A 85 49.03 27.54 -31.16
N ASN A 86 48.38 28.68 -30.89
CA ASN A 86 47.91 29.57 -31.94
C ASN A 86 49.05 30.14 -32.80
N HIS A 87 50.29 30.12 -32.29
CA HIS A 87 51.51 30.50 -33.00
C HIS A 87 51.99 29.45 -34.02
N CYS A 88 51.42 28.24 -34.03
CA CYS A 88 51.75 27.27 -35.08
C CYS A 88 51.09 27.62 -36.40
N LEU A 89 51.86 28.20 -37.33
CA LEU A 89 51.34 28.60 -38.65
C LEU A 89 51.20 27.41 -39.62
N SER A 90 52.03 26.38 -39.47
CA SER A 90 52.04 25.19 -40.33
C SER A 90 51.00 24.13 -39.96
N CYS A 91 50.45 24.17 -38.73
CA CYS A 91 49.45 23.23 -38.25
C CYS A 91 48.12 23.41 -38.98
N LYS A 92 47.55 22.35 -39.58
CA LYS A 92 46.34 22.46 -40.40
C LYS A 92 45.05 22.16 -39.61
N ARG A 93 45.15 21.47 -38.47
CA ARG A 93 44.00 20.98 -37.69
C ARG A 93 44.15 21.26 -36.18
N GLY A 94 43.05 21.10 -35.45
CA GLY A 94 43.04 21.06 -34.00
C GLY A 94 42.67 22.37 -33.30
N HIS A 95 42.37 22.25 -32.01
CA HIS A 95 42.17 23.39 -31.10
C HIS A 95 43.53 24.03 -30.81
N ARG A 96 43.58 25.36 -30.79
CA ARG A 96 44.82 26.11 -30.62
C ARG A 96 44.82 26.89 -29.32
N TYR A 97 45.84 26.65 -28.51
CA TYR A 97 46.03 27.33 -27.25
C TYR A 97 46.45 28.78 -27.48
N ASN A 98 45.63 29.70 -26.98
CA ASN A 98 45.92 31.12 -26.97
C ASN A 98 46.23 31.55 -25.53
N SER A 99 47.52 31.64 -25.23
CA SER A 99 48.01 32.04 -23.91
C SER A 99 47.56 33.44 -23.49
N ARG A 100 47.30 34.34 -24.44
CA ARG A 100 46.84 35.72 -24.14
C ARG A 100 45.42 35.80 -23.60
N LEU A 101 44.60 34.78 -23.84
CA LEU A 101 43.24 34.72 -23.31
C LEU A 101 43.19 34.21 -21.88
N SER A 102 44.24 33.53 -21.41
CA SER A 102 44.30 32.99 -20.06
C SER A 102 44.84 34.02 -19.07
N LYS A 103 44.08 34.27 -18.01
CA LYS A 103 44.47 35.15 -16.89
C LYS A 103 45.48 34.50 -15.94
N THR A 104 45.58 33.17 -15.98
CA THR A 104 46.47 32.39 -15.10
C THR A 104 47.75 31.94 -15.79
N TYR A 105 47.95 32.33 -17.05
CA TYR A 105 49.16 32.01 -17.79
C TYR A 105 50.37 32.79 -17.26
N TRP A 106 51.45 32.06 -17.00
CA TRP A 106 52.76 32.61 -16.68
C TRP A 106 53.78 32.22 -17.75
N GLU A 107 54.43 33.22 -18.32
CA GLU A 107 55.37 33.06 -19.43
C GLU A 107 56.80 32.82 -18.93
N SER A 108 57.46 31.76 -19.41
CA SER A 108 58.85 31.43 -19.06
C SER A 108 59.88 31.96 -20.06
N LYS A 109 59.47 32.51 -21.21
CA LYS A 109 60.31 32.95 -22.37
C LYS A 109 61.31 31.92 -22.92
N GLU A 110 61.31 30.69 -22.42
CA GLU A 110 62.22 29.62 -22.79
C GLU A 110 61.59 28.72 -23.86
N SER A 111 62.34 28.40 -24.92
CA SER A 111 61.92 27.44 -25.95
C SER A 111 62.47 26.06 -25.66
N VAL A 112 61.64 25.03 -25.81
CA VAL A 112 61.99 23.61 -25.62
C VAL A 112 61.67 22.79 -26.85
N ARG A 113 62.43 21.73 -27.09
CA ARG A 113 62.20 20.78 -28.19
C ARG A 113 62.05 19.37 -27.64
N PHE A 114 60.92 18.72 -27.91
CA PHE A 114 60.68 17.34 -27.52
C PHE A 114 60.80 16.41 -28.73
N ARG A 115 61.47 15.26 -28.55
CA ARG A 115 61.63 14.22 -29.58
C ARG A 115 61.01 12.92 -29.06
N TYR A 116 59.96 12.48 -29.73
CA TYR A 116 59.28 11.20 -29.57
C TYR A 116 59.81 10.20 -30.60
N GLY A 117 59.46 8.92 -30.46
CA GLY A 117 59.82 7.90 -31.46
C GLY A 117 59.22 8.17 -32.84
N THR A 118 58.06 8.81 -32.89
CA THR A 118 57.28 9.08 -34.13
C THR A 118 57.54 10.45 -34.75
N GLY A 119 58.11 11.40 -34.00
CA GLY A 119 58.28 12.78 -34.45
C GLY A 119 58.79 13.71 -33.36
N ALA A 120 58.89 15.00 -33.68
CA ALA A 120 59.35 16.03 -32.76
C ALA A 120 58.46 17.27 -32.77
N ILE A 121 58.47 18.00 -31.67
CA ILE A 121 57.80 19.31 -31.53
C ILE A 121 58.77 20.36 -30.96
N ALA A 122 58.54 21.63 -31.29
CA ALA A 122 59.15 22.79 -30.64
C ALA A 122 58.07 23.67 -30.01
N ALA A 123 58.29 24.10 -28.77
CA ALA A 123 57.30 24.77 -27.95
C ALA A 123 57.90 25.86 -27.07
N TYR A 124 57.08 26.83 -26.68
CA TYR A 124 57.40 27.76 -25.60
C TYR A 124 56.96 27.18 -24.26
N ARG A 125 57.85 27.22 -23.26
CA ARG A 125 57.55 26.79 -21.89
C ARG A 125 56.75 27.89 -21.18
N GLY A 126 55.73 27.47 -20.44
CA GLY A 126 54.98 28.32 -19.53
C GLY A 126 54.33 27.50 -18.43
N GLN A 127 53.56 28.17 -17.58
CA GLN A 127 52.72 27.54 -16.57
C GLN A 127 51.31 28.07 -16.71
N ASP A 128 50.32 27.21 -16.48
CA ASP A 128 48.92 27.63 -16.41
C ASP A 128 48.09 26.70 -15.52
N THR A 129 46.83 27.05 -15.32
CA THR A 129 45.82 26.20 -14.69
C THR A 129 45.40 25.10 -15.66
N VAL A 130 45.48 23.84 -15.23
CA VAL A 130 45.09 22.66 -16.01
C VAL A 130 43.92 21.97 -15.34
N MET A 131 42.87 21.69 -16.12
CA MET A 131 41.64 21.04 -15.69
C MET A 131 41.46 19.70 -16.39
N VAL A 132 41.33 18.64 -15.60
CA VAL A 132 41.28 17.26 -16.08
C VAL A 132 40.52 16.39 -15.10
N ALA A 133 39.59 15.57 -15.59
CA ALA A 133 38.75 14.68 -14.76
C ALA A 133 38.06 15.40 -13.57
N ASN A 134 37.59 16.63 -13.79
CA ASN A 134 37.02 17.53 -12.76
C ASN A 134 38.00 17.87 -11.63
N MET A 135 39.31 17.79 -11.88
CA MET A 135 40.38 18.26 -11.01
C MET A 135 41.03 19.49 -11.63
N THR A 136 41.45 20.43 -10.79
CA THR A 136 42.11 21.67 -11.23
C THR A 136 43.51 21.71 -10.62
N LEU A 137 44.55 21.55 -11.43
CA LEU A 137 45.92 21.82 -11.05
C LEU A 137 46.25 23.28 -11.36
N LYS A 138 46.78 24.01 -10.39
CA LYS A 138 47.24 25.38 -10.59
C LYS A 138 48.73 25.39 -10.87
N ASN A 139 49.19 26.37 -11.66
CA ASN A 139 50.61 26.59 -11.98
C ASN A 139 51.31 25.32 -12.51
N TYR A 140 50.60 24.52 -13.30
CA TYR A 140 51.18 23.31 -13.88
C TYR A 140 51.94 23.67 -15.15
N PRO A 141 53.15 23.14 -15.40
CA PRO A 141 53.88 23.41 -16.63
C PRO A 141 53.12 22.98 -17.88
N VAL A 142 52.95 23.89 -18.83
CA VAL A 142 52.32 23.64 -20.13
C VAL A 142 53.22 24.20 -21.22
N SER A 143 53.58 23.36 -22.19
CA SER A 143 54.36 23.79 -23.34
C SER A 143 53.46 24.12 -24.54
N SER A 144 53.57 25.33 -25.07
CA SER A 144 52.78 25.84 -26.19
C SER A 144 53.52 25.58 -27.52
N ALA A 145 53.13 24.53 -28.24
CA ALA A 145 53.85 24.03 -29.42
C ALA A 145 53.59 24.89 -30.67
N TYR A 146 54.65 25.52 -31.20
CA TYR A 146 54.59 26.35 -32.41
C TYR A 146 55.12 25.65 -33.66
N GLU A 147 55.77 24.49 -33.51
CA GLU A 147 56.23 23.64 -34.62
C GLU A 147 56.03 22.16 -34.24
N LEU A 148 55.52 21.36 -35.17
CA LEU A 148 55.36 19.92 -35.00
C LEU A 148 55.58 19.16 -36.31
N SER A 149 56.02 17.90 -36.18
CA SER A 149 56.20 16.99 -37.32
C SER A 149 54.85 16.59 -37.94
N ASP A 150 54.82 16.38 -39.25
CA ASP A 150 53.60 16.09 -40.04
C ASP A 150 52.73 14.95 -39.47
N VAL A 151 53.35 13.96 -38.84
CA VAL A 151 52.64 12.83 -38.20
C VAL A 151 51.67 13.33 -37.13
N PHE A 152 52.06 14.30 -36.30
CA PHE A 152 51.19 14.83 -35.26
C PHE A 152 50.05 15.69 -35.83
N ASP A 153 50.26 16.42 -36.92
CA ASP A 153 49.21 17.21 -37.60
C ASP A 153 48.16 16.31 -38.29
N SER A 154 48.53 15.07 -38.61
CA SER A 154 47.65 14.09 -39.24
C SER A 154 46.70 13.38 -38.26
N LEU A 155 47.02 13.39 -36.96
CA LEU A 155 46.26 12.71 -35.91
C LEU A 155 45.17 13.61 -35.32
N PRO A 156 44.07 13.04 -34.78
CA PRO A 156 42.97 13.82 -34.20
C PRO A 156 43.28 14.24 -32.74
N ILE A 157 44.49 14.78 -32.50
CA ILE A 157 44.96 15.17 -31.17
C ILE A 157 45.51 16.59 -31.22
N ASP A 158 45.34 17.33 -30.13
CA ASP A 158 45.80 18.69 -29.94
C ASP A 158 47.03 18.77 -29.02
N GLY A 159 47.49 17.64 -28.47
CA GLY A 159 48.59 17.60 -27.52
C GLY A 159 48.87 16.21 -26.92
N ILE A 160 49.91 16.15 -26.07
CA ILE A 160 50.26 14.98 -25.27
C ILE A 160 50.43 15.43 -23.82
N LEU A 161 49.85 14.68 -22.89
CA LEU A 161 50.03 14.80 -21.45
C LEU A 161 50.76 13.55 -20.93
N GLY A 162 52.04 13.73 -20.60
CA GLY A 162 52.89 12.68 -20.07
C GLY A 162 52.48 12.21 -18.67
N LEU A 163 52.45 10.89 -18.47
CA LEU A 163 52.15 10.21 -17.21
C LEU A 163 53.38 9.49 -16.63
N GLY A 164 54.57 9.72 -17.18
CA GLY A 164 55.83 9.14 -16.74
C GLY A 164 56.17 9.39 -15.26
N GLN A 165 57.08 8.59 -14.72
CA GLN A 165 57.39 8.55 -13.28
C GLN A 165 58.38 9.62 -12.83
N ASP A 166 59.24 10.12 -13.73
CA ASP A 166 60.28 11.11 -13.44
C ASP A 166 59.95 12.45 -14.10
N SER A 167 60.70 13.49 -13.75
CA SER A 167 60.55 14.87 -14.18
C SER A 167 60.85 15.13 -15.68
N GLY A 168 60.91 14.07 -16.48
CA GLY A 168 61.20 14.10 -17.91
C GLY A 168 62.60 14.64 -18.24
N ARG A 169 62.79 15.07 -19.50
CA ARG A 169 64.01 15.78 -19.93
C ARG A 169 63.94 17.29 -19.64
N SER A 170 62.75 17.76 -19.32
CA SER A 170 62.39 19.17 -19.19
C SER A 170 62.34 19.65 -17.74
N GLY A 171 62.51 18.77 -16.75
CA GLY A 171 62.36 19.10 -15.33
C GLY A 171 60.90 19.37 -14.91
N SER A 172 59.92 18.98 -15.72
CA SER A 172 58.50 19.13 -15.41
C SER A 172 58.08 18.09 -14.36
N PRO A 173 57.40 18.45 -13.26
CA PRO A 173 57.03 17.49 -12.23
C PRO A 173 56.07 16.41 -12.80
N PRO A 174 56.20 15.14 -12.38
CA PRO A 174 55.28 14.09 -12.77
C PRO A 174 53.82 14.49 -12.52
N PHE A 175 52.96 14.23 -13.50
CA PHE A 175 51.57 14.68 -13.44
C PHE A 175 50.80 14.10 -12.24
N LEU A 176 50.98 12.80 -11.97
CA LEU A 176 50.33 12.12 -10.85
C LEU A 176 50.81 12.65 -9.49
N GLU A 177 52.10 12.96 -9.38
CA GLU A 177 52.67 13.55 -8.15
C GLU A 177 52.11 14.96 -7.93
N SER A 178 52.04 15.77 -8.99
CA SER A 178 51.44 17.12 -8.92
C SER A 178 49.98 17.10 -8.46
N LEU A 179 49.21 16.08 -8.89
CA LEU A 179 47.85 15.84 -8.39
C LEU A 179 47.82 15.49 -6.89
N TYR A 180 48.79 14.69 -6.43
CA TYR A 180 48.88 14.27 -5.04
C TYR A 180 49.30 15.42 -4.13
N GLU A 181 50.35 16.17 -4.49
CA GLU A 181 50.86 17.33 -3.75
C GLU A 181 49.81 18.44 -3.61
N GLN A 182 49.06 18.72 -4.69
CA GLN A 182 47.94 19.66 -4.66
C GLN A 182 46.65 19.07 -4.05
N LYS A 183 46.73 17.89 -3.40
CA LYS A 183 45.64 17.21 -2.70
C LYS A 183 44.39 16.96 -3.57
N ARG A 184 44.60 16.74 -4.87
CA ARG A 184 43.53 16.40 -5.83
C ARG A 184 43.19 14.90 -5.82
N ILE A 185 44.17 14.08 -5.48
CA ILE A 185 44.05 12.64 -5.23
C ILE A 185 44.68 12.28 -3.87
N ARG A 186 44.31 11.12 -3.31
CA ARG A 186 44.83 10.63 -2.00
C ARG A 186 45.86 9.52 -2.11
N GLN A 187 45.96 8.88 -3.26
CA GLN A 187 46.86 7.77 -3.51
C GLN A 187 47.52 8.00 -4.85
N ARG A 188 48.83 7.75 -4.94
CA ARG A 188 49.60 7.84 -6.18
C ARG A 188 49.40 6.59 -7.02
N ILE A 189 48.16 6.40 -7.44
CA ILE A 189 47.70 5.25 -8.22
C ILE A 189 46.76 5.72 -9.32
N PHE A 190 46.85 5.10 -10.50
CA PHE A 190 45.81 5.21 -11.51
C PHE A 190 45.55 3.89 -12.23
N GLY A 191 44.30 3.69 -12.62
CA GLY A 191 43.87 2.55 -13.43
C GLY A 191 43.61 2.95 -14.88
N MET A 192 43.93 2.04 -15.81
CA MET A 192 43.73 2.21 -17.24
C MET A 192 42.83 1.11 -17.79
N TYR A 193 41.77 1.51 -18.49
CA TYR A 193 40.83 0.61 -19.14
C TYR A 193 40.64 1.02 -20.60
N LEU A 194 41.08 0.20 -21.56
CA LEU A 194 40.99 0.50 -22.98
C LEU A 194 40.05 -0.46 -23.74
N GLN A 195 39.35 0.08 -24.73
CA GLN A 195 38.50 -0.63 -25.71
C GLN A 195 38.71 -0.03 -27.11
N PRO A 196 38.38 -0.73 -28.20
CA PRO A 196 38.63 -0.22 -29.56
C PRO A 196 38.10 1.18 -29.89
N PHE A 197 37.04 1.66 -29.23
CA PHE A 197 36.44 2.98 -29.50
C PHE A 197 36.36 3.89 -28.27
N GLY A 198 36.96 3.51 -27.14
CA GLY A 198 36.91 4.32 -25.93
C GLY A 198 37.71 3.72 -24.79
N GLY A 199 37.89 4.48 -23.74
CA GLY A 199 38.62 4.06 -22.56
C GLY A 199 38.28 4.89 -21.33
N GLU A 200 38.93 4.57 -20.22
CA GLU A 200 38.78 5.26 -18.95
C GLU A 200 40.15 5.29 -18.23
N ILE A 201 40.48 6.44 -17.64
CA ILE A 201 41.58 6.58 -16.68
C ILE A 201 40.97 6.90 -15.32
N ASP A 202 41.35 6.13 -14.32
CA ASP A 202 40.88 6.24 -12.94
C ASP A 202 41.99 6.82 -12.07
N PHE A 203 42.05 8.14 -11.87
CA PHE A 203 43.06 8.76 -11.00
C PHE A 203 42.70 8.63 -9.52
N GLY A 204 43.71 8.33 -8.69
CA GLY A 204 43.60 8.23 -7.24
C GLY A 204 42.93 6.96 -6.72
N GLY A 205 42.73 5.95 -7.58
CA GLY A 205 42.16 4.67 -7.21
C GLY A 205 42.03 3.71 -8.40
N ILE A 206 41.25 2.64 -8.22
CA ILE A 206 40.96 1.64 -9.26
C ILE A 206 39.46 1.34 -9.33
N ASP A 207 38.88 1.25 -10.53
CA ASP A 207 37.48 0.83 -10.69
C ASP A 207 37.35 -0.69 -10.72
N LEU A 208 36.91 -1.25 -9.59
CA LEU A 208 36.67 -2.69 -9.40
C LEU A 208 35.57 -3.26 -10.32
N ASN A 209 34.86 -2.42 -11.10
CA ASN A 209 33.89 -2.87 -12.09
C ASN A 209 34.47 -3.05 -13.50
N ARG A 210 35.78 -2.81 -13.70
CA ARG A 210 36.44 -2.89 -15.01
C ARG A 210 37.19 -4.20 -15.26
N PHE A 211 37.37 -5.02 -14.23
CA PHE A 211 38.02 -6.32 -14.32
C PHE A 211 37.34 -7.35 -13.41
N GLU A 212 37.60 -8.63 -13.65
CA GLU A 212 37.24 -9.73 -12.77
C GLU A 212 38.47 -10.61 -12.49
N GLY A 213 38.45 -11.33 -11.38
CA GLY A 213 39.59 -12.12 -10.90
C GLY A 213 40.50 -11.34 -9.94
N SER A 214 41.62 -11.97 -9.58
CA SER A 214 42.67 -11.35 -8.77
C SER A 214 43.55 -10.43 -9.61
N ILE A 215 44.05 -9.36 -9.01
CA ILE A 215 45.07 -8.50 -9.62
C ILE A 215 46.42 -9.20 -9.41
N GLY A 216 47.14 -9.46 -10.50
CA GLY A 216 48.54 -9.87 -10.45
C GLY A 216 49.42 -8.62 -10.33
N TYR A 217 49.99 -8.39 -9.16
CA TYR A 217 50.90 -7.26 -8.93
C TYR A 217 52.34 -7.71 -9.12
N VAL A 218 53.09 -6.92 -9.88
CA VAL A 218 54.49 -7.15 -10.25
C VAL A 218 55.31 -5.94 -9.83
N PRO A 219 56.47 -6.10 -9.16
CA PRO A 219 57.33 -4.98 -8.81
C PRO A 219 57.86 -4.30 -10.08
N MET A 220 57.86 -2.96 -10.08
CA MET A 220 58.51 -2.20 -11.15
C MET A 220 60.01 -2.12 -10.90
N LEU A 221 60.78 -1.94 -11.98
CA LEU A 221 62.22 -1.73 -11.88
C LEU A 221 62.52 -0.40 -11.16
N GLU A 222 63.25 -0.48 -10.04
CA GLU A 222 63.64 0.70 -9.26
C GLU A 222 64.47 1.69 -10.09
N SER A 223 64.26 2.99 -9.87
CA SER A 223 64.95 4.09 -10.59
C SER A 223 64.67 4.21 -12.09
N SER A 224 63.75 3.42 -12.64
CA SER A 224 63.30 3.59 -14.03
C SER A 224 62.43 4.84 -14.18
N LYS A 225 62.69 5.64 -15.23
CA LYS A 225 61.85 6.79 -15.60
C LYS A 225 60.48 6.39 -16.17
N TYR A 226 60.38 5.16 -16.67
CA TYR A 226 59.20 4.59 -17.32
C TYR A 226 58.64 3.43 -16.51
N PHE A 227 57.41 3.02 -16.81
CA PHE A 227 56.74 1.88 -16.18
C PHE A 227 57.28 0.56 -16.73
N VAL A 228 58.35 0.05 -16.11
CA VAL A 228 59.10 -1.12 -16.59
C VAL A 228 59.00 -2.27 -15.59
N VAL A 229 58.74 -3.48 -16.10
CA VAL A 229 58.75 -4.73 -15.32
C VAL A 229 59.67 -5.76 -15.97
N GLN A 230 60.19 -6.70 -15.18
CA GLN A 230 61.01 -7.80 -15.68
C GLN A 230 60.13 -8.95 -16.18
N MET A 231 60.29 -9.33 -17.45
CA MET A 231 59.78 -10.60 -17.96
C MET A 231 60.81 -11.70 -17.71
N LYS A 232 60.35 -12.85 -17.22
CA LYS A 232 61.20 -14.03 -17.03
C LYS A 232 61.44 -14.74 -18.36
N GLU A 233 60.35 -15.02 -19.08
CA GLU A 233 60.39 -15.76 -20.35
C GLU A 233 59.15 -15.43 -21.21
N ALA A 234 59.31 -15.47 -22.53
CA ALA A 234 58.20 -15.42 -23.49
C ALA A 234 57.98 -16.78 -24.15
N TYR A 235 56.72 -17.06 -24.49
CA TYR A 235 56.29 -18.29 -25.17
C TYR A 235 55.42 -17.94 -26.38
N LEU A 236 55.49 -18.78 -27.41
CA LEU A 236 54.54 -18.80 -28.50
C LEU A 236 53.69 -20.08 -28.40
N GLY A 237 52.46 -19.94 -27.90
CA GLY A 237 51.64 -21.06 -27.49
C GLY A 237 52.32 -21.84 -26.35
N ALA A 238 52.68 -23.10 -26.60
CA ALA A 238 53.40 -23.93 -25.64
C ALA A 238 54.94 -23.91 -25.81
N ILE A 239 55.46 -23.20 -26.83
CA ILE A 239 56.88 -23.22 -27.18
C ILE A 239 57.61 -22.07 -26.48
N PRO A 240 58.62 -22.33 -25.63
CA PRO A 240 59.44 -21.28 -25.04
C PRO A 240 60.34 -20.62 -26.10
N LEU A 241 60.42 -19.29 -26.05
CA LEU A 241 61.29 -18.49 -26.92
C LEU A 241 62.67 -18.22 -26.29
N ASN A 242 62.91 -18.68 -25.05
CA ASN A 242 64.16 -18.54 -24.29
C ASN A 242 64.71 -17.11 -24.27
N MET A 243 63.83 -16.13 -24.09
CA MET A 243 64.16 -14.70 -24.07
C MET A 243 63.64 -14.04 -22.81
N SER A 244 64.54 -13.35 -22.10
CA SER A 244 64.23 -12.50 -20.94
C SER A 244 64.48 -11.04 -21.32
N ARG A 245 63.51 -10.17 -21.05
CA ARG A 245 63.50 -8.76 -21.49
C ARG A 245 62.84 -7.87 -20.44
N HIS A 246 63.14 -6.59 -20.51
CA HIS A 246 62.36 -5.57 -19.83
C HIS A 246 61.09 -5.25 -20.62
N LEU A 247 59.94 -5.17 -19.96
CA LEU A 247 58.66 -4.77 -20.57
C LEU A 247 58.32 -3.36 -20.13
N MET A 248 58.28 -2.42 -21.07
CA MET A 248 57.82 -1.06 -20.85
C MET A 248 56.34 -0.95 -21.21
N ILE A 249 55.52 -0.52 -20.26
CA ILE A 249 54.09 -0.34 -20.47
C ILE A 249 53.83 1.09 -20.96
N ASP A 250 53.39 1.21 -22.21
CA ASP A 250 53.32 2.49 -22.90
C ASP A 250 51.97 2.73 -23.57
N THR A 251 51.15 3.62 -22.99
CA THR A 251 49.86 4.02 -23.53
C THR A 251 49.96 5.01 -24.69
N GLY A 252 51.15 5.59 -24.94
CA GLY A 252 51.42 6.43 -26.10
C GLY A 252 51.83 5.64 -27.35
N SER A 253 52.07 4.34 -27.22
CA SER A 253 52.45 3.45 -28.32
C SER A 253 51.28 2.58 -28.78
N THR A 254 51.02 2.54 -30.08
CA THR A 254 49.97 1.69 -30.65
C THR A 254 50.34 0.20 -30.60
N LEU A 255 51.49 -0.14 -31.19
CA LEU A 255 51.94 -1.50 -31.44
C LEU A 255 52.74 -2.04 -30.26
N MET A 256 52.94 -3.35 -30.24
CA MET A 256 54.05 -3.90 -29.47
C MET A 256 55.34 -3.73 -30.26
N VAL A 257 56.34 -3.12 -29.63
CA VAL A 257 57.63 -2.85 -30.27
C VAL A 257 58.68 -3.76 -29.66
N LEU A 258 59.31 -4.58 -30.50
CA LEU A 258 60.23 -5.64 -30.11
C LEU A 258 61.61 -5.43 -30.77
N PRO A 259 62.68 -5.98 -30.20
CA PRO A 259 63.97 -6.08 -30.88
C PRO A 259 63.84 -6.89 -32.18
N GLN A 260 64.65 -6.53 -33.17
CA GLN A 260 64.67 -7.20 -34.49
C GLN A 260 64.89 -8.73 -34.39
N ASN A 261 65.70 -9.20 -33.45
CA ASN A 261 65.95 -10.64 -33.27
C ASN A 261 64.73 -11.38 -32.69
N ASP A 262 64.02 -10.75 -31.76
CA ASP A 262 62.90 -11.37 -31.05
C ASP A 262 61.67 -11.48 -31.95
N ILE A 263 61.38 -10.42 -32.71
CA ILE A 263 60.30 -10.45 -33.70
C ILE A 263 60.57 -11.44 -34.83
N GLN A 264 61.84 -11.58 -35.25
CA GLN A 264 62.22 -12.64 -36.19
C GLN A 264 61.99 -14.03 -35.58
N ALA A 265 62.27 -14.26 -34.29
CA ALA A 265 61.96 -15.55 -33.67
C ALA A 265 60.46 -15.86 -33.67
N ILE A 266 59.61 -14.85 -33.44
CA ILE A 266 58.15 -14.99 -33.49
C ILE A 266 57.67 -15.22 -34.93
N HIS A 267 58.13 -14.42 -35.89
CA HIS A 267 57.67 -14.48 -37.29
C HIS A 267 58.34 -15.57 -38.13
N ARG A 268 59.52 -16.09 -37.77
CA ARG A 268 60.16 -17.26 -38.42
C ARG A 268 59.34 -18.53 -38.28
N SER A 269 58.50 -18.63 -37.24
CA SER A 269 57.54 -19.73 -37.10
C SER A 269 56.34 -19.62 -38.06
N LEU A 270 56.25 -18.53 -38.83
CA LEU A 270 55.17 -18.21 -39.75
C LEU A 270 55.75 -18.11 -41.17
N ASP A 271 55.65 -19.20 -41.94
CA ASP A 271 56.19 -19.32 -43.32
C ASP A 271 55.69 -18.25 -44.31
N SER A 272 54.72 -17.40 -43.92
CA SER A 272 53.97 -16.47 -44.77
C SER A 272 54.15 -14.98 -44.41
N SER A 273 55.11 -14.62 -43.54
CA SER A 273 55.30 -13.23 -43.11
C SER A 273 56.11 -12.40 -44.12
N ILE A 274 55.59 -11.22 -44.52
CA ILE A 274 56.25 -10.30 -45.45
C ILE A 274 56.67 -9.04 -44.69
N THR A 275 57.95 -8.68 -44.79
CA THR A 275 58.53 -7.49 -44.15
C THR A 275 58.45 -6.28 -45.08
N PHE A 276 58.06 -5.11 -44.58
CA PHE A 276 58.12 -3.84 -45.33
C PHE A 276 59.19 -2.89 -44.74
N LEU A 277 59.61 -1.90 -45.53
CA LEU A 277 60.76 -0.99 -45.34
C LEU A 277 60.83 -0.19 -44.02
N ASN A 278 59.80 -0.24 -43.17
CA ASN A 278 59.71 0.53 -41.93
C ASN A 278 59.46 -0.37 -40.70
N GLY A 279 60.12 -1.52 -40.58
CA GLY A 279 60.05 -2.37 -39.37
C GLY A 279 58.65 -2.88 -38.99
N THR A 280 57.70 -2.83 -39.93
CA THR A 280 56.34 -3.36 -39.80
C THR A 280 56.20 -4.63 -40.63
N PHE A 281 55.35 -5.53 -40.15
CA PHE A 281 55.17 -6.84 -40.76
C PHE A 281 53.73 -7.00 -41.21
N TYR A 282 53.55 -7.66 -42.34
CA TYR A 282 52.24 -8.06 -42.84
C TYR A 282 52.17 -9.58 -42.88
N ILE A 283 51.03 -10.11 -42.45
CA ILE A 283 50.76 -11.54 -42.35
C ILE A 283 49.40 -11.86 -42.96
N PRO A 284 49.19 -13.04 -43.56
CA PRO A 284 47.91 -13.40 -44.15
C PRO A 284 46.76 -13.26 -43.14
N CYS A 285 45.73 -12.49 -43.51
CA CYS A 285 44.58 -12.23 -42.66
C CYS A 285 43.85 -13.53 -42.24
N GLU A 286 43.93 -14.59 -43.05
CA GLU A 286 43.31 -15.90 -42.77
C GLU A 286 43.89 -16.62 -41.54
N LEU A 287 45.08 -16.23 -41.10
CA LEU A 287 45.74 -16.79 -39.93
C LEU A 287 45.22 -16.17 -38.62
N LYS A 288 44.39 -15.12 -38.71
CA LYS A 288 43.73 -14.50 -37.55
C LYS A 288 42.88 -15.52 -36.78
N GLY A 289 43.20 -15.72 -35.51
CA GLY A 289 42.55 -16.72 -34.65
C GLY A 289 43.03 -18.16 -34.86
N LYS A 290 43.93 -18.42 -35.82
CA LYS A 290 44.55 -19.73 -36.06
C LYS A 290 45.98 -19.81 -35.51
N LEU A 291 46.68 -18.68 -35.37
CA LEU A 291 48.01 -18.65 -34.78
C LEU A 291 47.98 -18.77 -33.26
N SER A 292 49.07 -19.30 -32.72
CA SER A 292 49.33 -19.41 -31.28
C SER A 292 49.35 -18.05 -30.59
N ASP A 293 48.86 -18.01 -29.36
CA ASP A 293 48.92 -16.81 -28.53
C ASP A 293 50.37 -16.52 -28.08
N ILE A 294 50.71 -15.24 -27.94
CA ILE A 294 51.99 -14.83 -27.35
C ILE A 294 51.80 -14.75 -25.83
N ILE A 295 52.59 -15.47 -25.06
CA ILE A 295 52.46 -15.54 -23.60
C ILE A 295 53.72 -15.00 -22.95
N LEU A 296 53.56 -14.01 -22.07
CA LEU A 296 54.66 -13.39 -21.31
C LEU A 296 54.57 -13.88 -19.86
N ASP A 297 55.62 -14.53 -19.34
CA ASP A 297 55.73 -14.87 -17.92
C ASP A 297 56.41 -13.73 -17.16
N VAL A 298 55.64 -13.07 -16.30
CA VAL A 298 56.07 -11.92 -15.51
C VAL A 298 55.80 -12.23 -14.04
N HIS A 299 56.85 -12.53 -13.26
CA HIS A 299 56.75 -12.82 -11.82
C HIS A 299 55.64 -13.84 -11.45
N HIS A 300 55.60 -14.99 -12.12
CA HIS A 300 54.59 -16.05 -11.92
C HIS A 300 53.16 -15.67 -12.37
N HIS A 301 53.03 -14.62 -13.18
CA HIS A 301 51.80 -14.25 -13.86
C HIS A 301 51.99 -14.40 -15.37
N SER A 302 51.21 -15.28 -15.98
CA SER A 302 51.21 -15.49 -17.44
C SER A 302 50.23 -14.52 -18.11
N LEU A 303 50.74 -13.63 -18.95
CA LEU A 303 49.98 -12.63 -19.69
C LEU A 303 49.93 -13.06 -21.17
N SER A 304 48.76 -13.46 -21.63
CA SER A 304 48.52 -14.00 -22.97
C SER A 304 47.90 -12.97 -23.91
N ILE A 305 48.38 -12.93 -25.14
CA ILE A 305 47.91 -12.03 -26.20
C ILE A 305 47.44 -12.90 -27.36
N SER A 306 46.15 -12.83 -27.67
CA SER A 306 45.57 -13.68 -28.70
C SER A 306 46.01 -13.26 -30.10
N SER A 307 46.13 -14.23 -31.01
CA SER A 307 46.27 -13.94 -32.44
C SER A 307 45.11 -13.14 -33.03
N ASN A 308 43.96 -13.09 -32.38
CA ASN A 308 42.89 -12.18 -32.76
C ASN A 308 43.21 -10.70 -32.49
N ASP A 309 44.11 -10.42 -31.55
CA ASP A 309 44.41 -9.07 -31.08
C ASP A 309 45.70 -8.52 -31.68
N TYR A 310 46.73 -9.36 -31.88
CA TYR A 310 47.98 -8.93 -32.52
C TYR A 310 47.96 -9.04 -34.06
N ILE A 311 46.85 -9.47 -34.68
CA ILE A 311 46.63 -9.41 -36.13
C ILE A 311 45.56 -8.36 -36.39
N LEU A 312 45.95 -7.22 -36.97
CA LEU A 312 45.13 -6.01 -36.97
C LEU A 312 44.16 -5.96 -38.15
N PHE A 313 44.36 -5.01 -39.06
CA PHE A 313 43.49 -4.72 -40.19
C PHE A 313 44.20 -5.00 -41.52
N PRO A 314 43.43 -5.27 -42.60
CA PRO A 314 43.98 -5.48 -43.94
C PRO A 314 44.79 -4.28 -44.44
N HIS A 315 45.83 -4.53 -45.23
CA HIS A 315 46.55 -3.51 -45.98
C HIS A 315 45.61 -2.87 -47.01
N GLU A 316 45.73 -1.56 -47.24
CA GLU A 316 44.86 -0.82 -48.16
C GLU A 316 44.88 -1.38 -49.59
N THR A 317 46.07 -1.64 -50.13
CA THR A 317 46.28 -2.24 -51.46
C THR A 317 46.18 -3.78 -51.49
N PHE A 318 46.74 -4.48 -50.50
CA PHE A 318 46.81 -5.95 -50.46
C PHE A 318 45.86 -6.50 -49.39
N THR A 319 44.58 -6.62 -49.72
CA THR A 319 43.52 -6.92 -48.74
C THR A 319 43.64 -8.28 -48.05
N ASP A 320 44.41 -9.22 -48.62
CA ASP A 320 44.64 -10.54 -48.03
C ASP A 320 45.73 -10.52 -46.95
N LEU A 321 46.50 -9.43 -46.86
CA LEU A 321 47.56 -9.23 -45.89
C LEU A 321 47.09 -8.26 -44.80
N CYS A 322 47.24 -8.65 -43.54
CA CYS A 322 46.89 -7.87 -42.37
C CYS A 322 48.15 -7.32 -41.68
N LEU A 323 48.07 -6.09 -41.19
CA LEU A 323 49.13 -5.48 -40.40
C LEU A 323 49.33 -6.27 -39.09
N SER A 324 50.58 -6.63 -38.82
CA SER A 324 51.00 -7.21 -37.55
C SER A 324 50.97 -6.14 -36.46
N GLY A 325 50.41 -6.49 -35.31
CA GLY A 325 50.45 -5.71 -34.07
C GLY A 325 51.85 -5.63 -33.44
N LEU A 326 52.85 -6.29 -34.05
CA LEU A 326 54.25 -6.32 -33.66
C LEU A 326 55.11 -5.53 -34.66
N SER A 327 56.07 -4.75 -34.16
CA SER A 327 57.05 -4.00 -34.96
C SER A 327 58.48 -4.15 -34.42
N SER A 328 59.49 -3.96 -35.27
CA SER A 328 60.90 -4.27 -34.97
C SER A 328 61.77 -3.10 -34.48
N HIS A 329 61.19 -1.96 -34.16
CA HIS A 329 61.94 -0.75 -33.77
C HIS A 329 62.37 -0.70 -32.29
N GLY A 330 62.41 -1.84 -31.61
CA GLY A 330 62.72 -1.91 -30.18
C GLY A 330 64.22 -1.79 -29.91
N ARG A 331 64.57 -1.31 -28.71
CA ARG A 331 65.95 -1.43 -28.18
C ARG A 331 66.25 -2.89 -27.89
N ALA A 332 67.51 -3.30 -27.95
CA ALA A 332 67.92 -4.71 -27.87
C ALA A 332 67.45 -5.45 -26.60
N ASP A 333 67.24 -4.75 -25.49
CA ASP A 333 66.96 -5.28 -24.17
C ASP A 333 65.49 -5.09 -23.70
N GLN A 334 64.64 -4.45 -24.51
CA GLN A 334 63.33 -3.99 -24.07
C GLN A 334 62.22 -4.23 -25.10
N TRP A 335 61.05 -4.65 -24.62
CA TRP A 335 59.79 -4.65 -25.36
C TRP A 335 58.91 -3.50 -24.90
N ILE A 336 58.29 -2.80 -25.82
CA ILE A 336 57.27 -1.79 -25.53
C ILE A 336 55.91 -2.44 -25.74
N LEU A 337 55.10 -2.49 -24.68
CA LEU A 337 53.75 -3.04 -24.71
C LEU A 337 52.73 -1.90 -24.84
N GLY A 338 52.34 -1.67 -26.09
CA GLY A 338 51.38 -0.63 -26.47
C GLY A 338 49.91 -1.01 -26.30
N ASP A 339 49.05 -0.23 -26.96
CA ASP A 339 47.59 -0.39 -26.95
C ASP A 339 47.12 -1.78 -27.34
N ILE A 340 47.81 -2.48 -28.27
CA ILE A 340 47.47 -3.87 -28.62
C ILE A 340 47.49 -4.78 -27.39
N PHE A 341 48.46 -4.59 -26.49
CA PHE A 341 48.53 -5.33 -25.23
C PHE A 341 47.54 -4.74 -24.20
N LEU A 342 47.54 -3.43 -24.01
CA LEU A 342 46.74 -2.74 -22.99
C LEU A 342 45.22 -2.88 -23.19
N LYS A 343 44.77 -3.09 -24.42
CA LYS A 343 43.38 -3.45 -24.74
C LYS A 343 42.99 -4.86 -24.31
N ASN A 344 43.85 -5.64 -23.66
CA ASN A 344 43.50 -6.97 -23.14
C ASN A 344 43.37 -7.00 -21.61
N TYR A 345 44.03 -6.07 -20.93
CA TYR A 345 44.13 -6.04 -19.48
C TYR A 345 43.62 -4.73 -18.90
N TYR A 346 43.10 -4.77 -17.68
CA TYR A 346 42.97 -3.58 -16.87
C TYR A 346 44.29 -3.39 -16.14
N THR A 347 44.98 -2.31 -16.47
CA THR A 347 46.35 -2.05 -16.01
C THR A 347 46.33 -1.00 -14.90
N ILE A 348 47.00 -1.29 -13.79
CA ILE A 348 47.03 -0.48 -12.58
C ILE A 348 48.47 -0.02 -12.37
N PHE A 349 48.66 1.29 -12.34
CA PHE A 349 49.94 1.93 -12.09
C PHE A 349 49.95 2.40 -10.64
N ASP A 350 50.59 1.63 -9.75
CA ASP A 350 50.64 1.87 -8.30
C ASP A 350 52.04 2.39 -7.95
N LEU A 351 52.22 3.71 -8.07
CA LEU A 351 53.48 4.39 -7.75
C LEU A 351 53.71 4.43 -6.23
N GLU A 352 52.64 4.40 -5.43
CA GLU A 352 52.70 4.36 -3.97
C GLU A 352 53.49 3.14 -3.46
N ASN A 353 53.31 1.99 -4.11
CA ASN A 353 53.99 0.73 -3.77
C ASN A 353 54.97 0.27 -4.86
N THR A 354 55.30 1.14 -5.82
CA THR A 354 56.28 0.90 -6.88
C THR A 354 56.03 -0.39 -7.67
N ARG A 355 54.77 -0.64 -8.06
CA ARG A 355 54.35 -1.89 -8.71
C ARG A 355 53.31 -1.66 -9.82
N LEU A 356 53.25 -2.60 -10.75
CA LEU A 356 52.22 -2.68 -11.79
C LEU A 356 51.24 -3.79 -11.46
N GLY A 357 49.94 -3.50 -11.53
CA GLY A 357 48.88 -4.49 -11.39
C GLY A 357 48.24 -4.80 -12.74
N MET A 358 48.01 -6.07 -13.05
CA MET A 358 47.27 -6.48 -14.25
C MET A 358 46.15 -7.43 -13.88
N ALA A 359 44.98 -7.21 -14.46
CA ALA A 359 43.81 -8.08 -14.29
C ALA A 359 43.06 -8.24 -15.60
N GLN A 360 42.41 -9.39 -15.79
CA GLN A 360 41.60 -9.63 -16.98
C GLN A 360 40.46 -8.62 -17.04
N ARG A 361 40.45 -7.78 -18.09
CA ARG A 361 39.41 -6.74 -18.21
C ARG A 361 38.06 -7.35 -18.60
N LEU A 362 37.00 -6.64 -18.25
CA LEU A 362 35.64 -6.94 -18.67
C LEU A 362 35.35 -6.31 -20.05
N THR A 363 34.75 -7.06 -20.99
CA THR A 363 34.42 -6.54 -22.33
C THR A 363 32.92 -6.31 -22.53
N TYR A 364 32.53 -5.13 -23.05
CA TYR A 364 31.14 -4.79 -23.40
C TYR A 364 30.88 -5.06 -24.90
N ARG A 365 29.76 -5.70 -25.24
CA ARG A 365 29.47 -6.22 -26.61
C ARG A 365 28.71 -5.27 -27.57
N ARG A 366 28.41 -4.00 -27.22
CA ARG A 366 27.59 -3.11 -28.09
C ARG A 366 28.12 -1.67 -28.19
N ARG A 367 27.88 -1.07 -29.36
CA ARG A 367 28.28 0.30 -29.81
C ARG A 367 27.80 1.44 -28.91
N CYS A 368 26.70 1.26 -28.17
CA CYS A 368 26.24 2.21 -27.15
C CYS A 368 26.40 1.58 -25.76
N SER A 369 27.61 1.72 -25.22
CA SER A 369 28.12 1.03 -24.02
C SER A 369 27.75 1.71 -22.69
N TYR A 370 26.95 2.79 -22.71
CA TYR A 370 26.66 3.53 -21.49
C TYR A 370 25.93 2.67 -20.44
N ASN A 371 26.58 2.54 -19.28
CA ASN A 371 26.02 1.96 -18.07
C ASN A 371 25.02 2.95 -17.46
N THR A 372 23.80 2.99 -18.01
CA THR A 372 22.68 3.64 -17.32
C THR A 372 22.24 2.72 -16.17
N ARG A 373 21.81 3.30 -15.03
CA ARG A 373 21.20 2.53 -13.90
C ARG A 373 20.10 1.55 -14.34
N SER A 374 19.55 1.76 -15.53
CA SER A 374 18.50 0.96 -16.11
C SER A 374 18.97 -0.30 -16.85
N ASN A 375 20.23 -0.37 -17.29
CA ASN A 375 20.78 -1.49 -18.03
C ASN A 375 21.54 -2.44 -17.09
N ARG A 376 20.92 -3.57 -16.72
CA ARG A 376 21.59 -4.61 -15.92
C ARG A 376 22.41 -5.50 -16.84
N VAL A 377 23.64 -5.81 -16.43
CA VAL A 377 24.56 -6.70 -17.14
C VAL A 377 24.99 -7.84 -16.23
N LYS A 378 25.23 -9.02 -16.80
CA LYS A 378 25.79 -10.20 -16.13
C LYS A 378 27.06 -10.60 -16.86
N ALA A 379 28.18 -10.77 -16.14
CA ALA A 379 29.38 -11.34 -16.72
C ALA A 379 29.15 -12.84 -17.02
N VAL A 380 29.53 -13.25 -18.22
CA VAL A 380 29.42 -14.62 -18.73
C VAL A 380 30.72 -14.94 -19.44
N LYS A 381 31.36 -16.05 -19.06
CA LYS A 381 32.52 -16.59 -19.77
C LYS A 381 32.03 -17.27 -21.05
N THR A 382 32.56 -16.84 -22.18
CA THR A 382 32.20 -17.41 -23.50
C THR A 382 33.05 -18.65 -23.80
N PRO A 383 32.64 -19.51 -24.74
CA PRO A 383 33.42 -20.71 -25.10
C PRO A 383 34.87 -20.43 -25.49
N GLY A 384 35.16 -19.26 -26.07
CA GLY A 384 36.52 -18.80 -26.39
C GLY A 384 37.27 -18.14 -25.22
N GLY A 385 36.98 -18.48 -23.96
CA GLY A 385 37.69 -17.98 -22.78
C GLY A 385 37.38 -16.55 -22.36
N ASN A 386 36.87 -15.71 -23.27
CA ASN A 386 36.59 -14.30 -23.05
C ASN A 386 35.44 -14.08 -22.04
N LEU A 387 35.67 -13.18 -21.09
CA LEU A 387 34.69 -12.77 -20.11
C LEU A 387 33.89 -11.55 -20.60
N VAL A 388 32.58 -11.71 -20.75
CA VAL A 388 31.73 -10.74 -21.45
C VAL A 388 30.49 -10.36 -20.66
N TYR A 389 30.11 -9.08 -20.71
CA TYR A 389 28.81 -8.64 -20.19
C TYR A 389 27.65 -8.98 -21.14
N HIS A 390 26.77 -9.88 -20.69
CA HIS A 390 25.44 -10.08 -21.26
C HIS A 390 24.44 -9.14 -20.62
N TYR A 391 23.73 -8.35 -21.44
CA TYR A 391 22.65 -7.51 -20.96
C TYR A 391 21.46 -8.37 -20.52
N GLN A 392 21.04 -8.19 -19.27
CA GLN A 392 19.78 -8.70 -18.78
C GLN A 392 18.66 -7.75 -19.23
N LYS A 393 17.64 -8.29 -19.91
CA LYS A 393 16.43 -7.52 -20.23
C LYS A 393 15.85 -6.98 -18.92
N LYS A 394 15.50 -5.68 -18.90
CA LYS A 394 14.87 -5.05 -17.72
C LYS A 394 13.65 -5.87 -17.28
N PRO A 395 13.53 -6.20 -15.98
CA PRO A 395 12.36 -6.90 -15.48
C PRO A 395 11.12 -6.06 -15.78
N VAL A 396 10.13 -6.70 -16.41
CA VAL A 396 8.84 -6.10 -16.74
C VAL A 396 8.00 -6.02 -15.47
N LYS A 397 7.45 -4.83 -15.20
CA LYS A 397 6.51 -4.65 -14.08
C LYS A 397 5.15 -5.18 -14.50
N ALA A 398 4.55 -6.03 -13.66
CA ALA A 398 3.18 -6.46 -13.87
C ALA A 398 2.22 -5.25 -13.82
N PRO A 399 1.13 -5.25 -14.60
CA PRO A 399 0.06 -4.27 -14.50
C PRO A 399 -0.48 -4.20 -13.07
N ARG A 400 -0.74 -2.99 -12.58
CA ARG A 400 -1.16 -2.76 -11.19
C ARG A 400 -2.64 -2.43 -11.12
N CYS A 401 -3.26 -2.86 -10.02
CA CYS A 401 -4.63 -2.53 -9.67
C CYS A 401 -4.78 -1.02 -9.46
N GLY A 402 -5.79 -0.41 -10.07
CA GLY A 402 -6.06 1.02 -9.91
C GLY A 402 -6.55 1.45 -8.52
N ASP A 403 -6.90 0.51 -7.62
CA ASP A 403 -7.30 0.82 -6.23
C ASP A 403 -6.12 0.63 -5.27
N CYS A 404 -5.60 -0.60 -5.16
CA CYS A 404 -4.57 -0.95 -4.16
C CYS A 404 -3.13 -0.92 -4.68
N GLY A 405 -2.91 -0.76 -5.98
CA GLY A 405 -1.57 -0.75 -6.58
C GLY A 405 -0.85 -2.12 -6.60
N GLU A 406 -1.51 -3.21 -6.19
CA GLU A 406 -0.98 -4.58 -6.28
C GLU A 406 -0.94 -5.09 -7.71
N ALA A 407 -0.05 -6.03 -8.00
CA ALA A 407 0.05 -6.67 -9.31
C ALA A 407 -1.21 -7.48 -9.63
N LEU A 408 -1.73 -7.32 -10.85
CA LEU A 408 -2.90 -8.04 -11.33
C LEU A 408 -2.52 -9.48 -11.72
N ALA A 409 -2.99 -10.44 -10.92
CA ALA A 409 -2.83 -11.86 -11.20
C ALA A 409 -3.50 -12.26 -12.53
N GLY A 410 -2.84 -13.13 -13.29
CA GLY A 410 -3.35 -13.66 -14.57
C GLY A 410 -3.06 -12.76 -15.79
N ILE A 411 -2.49 -11.56 -15.61
CA ILE A 411 -2.12 -10.68 -16.73
C ILE A 411 -0.61 -10.75 -16.96
N LYS A 412 -0.19 -10.99 -18.21
CA LYS A 412 1.23 -11.08 -18.55
C LYS A 412 1.94 -9.75 -18.27
N ALA A 413 3.07 -9.78 -17.58
CA ALA A 413 3.93 -8.61 -17.44
C ALA A 413 4.68 -8.39 -18.77
N LEU A 414 4.37 -7.32 -19.47
CA LEU A 414 4.98 -6.95 -20.76
C LEU A 414 5.32 -5.46 -20.77
N ARG A 415 6.17 -5.03 -21.69
CA ARG A 415 6.46 -3.59 -21.89
C ARG A 415 5.30 -2.91 -22.64
N PRO A 416 5.14 -1.58 -22.54
CA PRO A 416 4.05 -0.87 -23.23
C PRO A 416 3.96 -1.15 -24.73
N ARG A 417 5.11 -1.19 -25.43
CA ARG A 417 5.18 -1.48 -26.87
C ARG A 417 4.80 -2.93 -27.21
N GLU A 418 5.14 -3.88 -26.35
CA GLU A 418 4.76 -5.30 -26.50
C GLU A 418 3.28 -5.51 -26.13
N PHE A 419 2.76 -4.75 -25.16
CA PHE A 419 1.34 -4.76 -24.85
C PHE A 419 0.49 -4.28 -26.02
N ALA A 420 0.95 -3.28 -26.80
CA ALA A 420 0.19 -2.78 -27.95
C ALA A 420 -0.14 -3.89 -28.97
N THR A 421 0.77 -4.84 -29.19
CA THR A 421 0.65 -5.90 -30.21
C THR A 421 -0.05 -7.18 -29.71
N VAL A 422 -0.38 -7.27 -28.42
CA VAL A 422 -0.96 -8.47 -27.81
C VAL A 422 -2.49 -8.44 -27.81
N SER A 423 -3.13 -9.61 -28.01
CA SER A 423 -4.59 -9.78 -28.05
C SER A 423 -5.27 -9.41 -26.72
N LYS A 424 -6.55 -9.01 -26.78
CA LYS A 424 -7.34 -8.57 -25.61
C LYS A 424 -7.44 -9.64 -24.52
N THR A 425 -7.55 -10.91 -24.89
CA THR A 425 -7.62 -12.06 -23.96
C THR A 425 -6.39 -12.21 -23.07
N LYS A 426 -5.23 -11.71 -23.50
CA LYS A 426 -3.99 -11.69 -22.72
C LYS A 426 -3.82 -10.44 -21.86
N LYS A 427 -4.73 -9.46 -22.01
CA LYS A 427 -4.77 -8.18 -21.27
C LYS A 427 -5.84 -8.15 -20.18
N THR A 428 -6.78 -9.10 -20.18
CA THR A 428 -7.93 -9.16 -19.27
C THR A 428 -8.09 -10.55 -18.68
N VAL A 429 -8.80 -10.65 -17.56
CA VAL A 429 -9.21 -11.92 -16.93
C VAL A 429 -10.75 -12.00 -16.91
N SER A 430 -11.32 -13.20 -16.87
CA SER A 430 -12.77 -13.45 -16.90
C SER A 430 -13.47 -13.07 -15.59
N ARG A 431 -13.59 -11.76 -15.33
CA ARG A 431 -14.37 -11.17 -14.23
C ARG A 431 -14.62 -9.67 -14.47
N ALA A 432 -15.57 -9.10 -13.74
CA ALA A 432 -15.81 -7.66 -13.73
C ALA A 432 -14.53 -6.88 -13.41
N TYR A 433 -14.27 -5.82 -14.20
CA TYR A 433 -13.06 -5.00 -14.13
C TYR A 433 -11.74 -5.77 -14.31
N GLY A 434 -11.78 -6.96 -14.92
CA GLY A 434 -10.59 -7.75 -15.27
C GLY A 434 -9.68 -6.97 -16.20
N GLY A 435 -8.42 -6.76 -15.80
CA GLY A 435 -7.50 -5.86 -16.50
C GLY A 435 -7.20 -4.56 -15.76
N SER A 436 -8.10 -4.11 -14.88
CA SER A 436 -8.00 -2.81 -14.20
C SER A 436 -7.91 -2.94 -12.67
N ARG A 437 -8.69 -3.85 -12.07
CA ARG A 437 -8.80 -3.97 -10.60
C ARG A 437 -8.50 -5.40 -10.15
N CYS A 438 -7.88 -5.60 -8.99
CA CYS A 438 -7.63 -6.94 -8.44
C CYS A 438 -8.92 -7.57 -7.88
N ALA A 439 -8.93 -8.89 -7.68
CA ALA A 439 -10.12 -9.60 -7.20
C ALA A 439 -10.59 -9.11 -5.82
N HIS A 440 -9.64 -8.79 -4.92
CA HIS A 440 -9.95 -8.26 -3.60
C HIS A 440 -10.64 -6.89 -3.67
N CYS A 441 -10.14 -5.95 -4.46
CA CYS A 441 -10.76 -4.62 -4.61
C CYS A 441 -12.14 -4.69 -5.28
N VAL A 442 -12.32 -5.58 -6.26
CA VAL A 442 -13.64 -5.81 -6.87
C VAL A 442 -14.62 -6.36 -5.83
N ARG A 443 -14.22 -7.35 -5.04
CA ARG A 443 -15.02 -7.87 -3.92
C ARG A 443 -15.39 -6.76 -2.94
N ASN A 444 -14.43 -5.93 -2.52
CA ASN A 444 -14.70 -4.85 -1.58
C ASN A 444 -15.66 -3.80 -2.15
N ARG A 445 -15.57 -3.48 -3.44
CA ARG A 445 -16.54 -2.58 -4.11
C ARG A 445 -17.95 -3.16 -4.12
N ILE A 446 -18.07 -4.44 -4.46
CA ILE A 446 -19.36 -5.15 -4.43
C ILE A 446 -19.92 -5.17 -3.00
N VAL A 447 -19.12 -5.61 -2.02
CA VAL A 447 -19.52 -5.66 -0.62
C VAL A 447 -19.91 -4.27 -0.11
N ARG A 448 -19.14 -3.22 -0.41
CA ARG A 448 -19.47 -1.84 -0.02
C ARG A 448 -20.77 -1.38 -0.67
N ALA A 449 -21.01 -1.70 -1.95
CA ALA A 449 -22.25 -1.35 -2.62
C ALA A 449 -23.45 -2.04 -1.95
N PHE A 450 -23.33 -3.34 -1.65
CA PHE A 450 -24.33 -4.07 -0.85
C PHE A 450 -24.55 -3.42 0.52
N LEU A 451 -23.49 -3.17 1.29
CA LEU A 451 -23.60 -2.56 2.62
C LEU A 451 -24.24 -1.16 2.59
N ILE A 452 -23.99 -0.37 1.55
CA ILE A 452 -24.63 0.95 1.39
C ILE A 452 -26.14 0.80 1.14
N GLU A 453 -26.55 -0.16 0.31
CA GLU A 453 -27.98 -0.45 0.09
C GLU A 453 -28.65 -0.96 1.37
N GLU A 454 -28.01 -1.88 2.11
CA GLU A 454 -28.47 -2.36 3.42
C GLU A 454 -28.63 -1.19 4.42
N GLN A 455 -27.65 -0.29 4.51
CA GLN A 455 -27.74 0.90 5.37
C GLN A 455 -28.90 1.83 4.99
N LYS A 456 -29.22 1.98 3.70
CA LYS A 456 -30.37 2.78 3.26
C LYS A 456 -31.68 2.14 3.73
N ILE A 457 -31.78 0.80 3.68
CA ILE A 457 -32.95 0.06 4.16
C ILE A 457 -33.15 0.27 5.66
N VAL A 458 -32.10 0.08 6.47
CA VAL A 458 -32.16 0.30 7.94
C VAL A 458 -32.65 1.71 8.27
N LYS A 459 -32.07 2.74 7.64
CA LYS A 459 -32.45 4.13 7.87
C LYS A 459 -33.92 4.42 7.57
N ARG A 460 -34.49 3.79 6.53
CA ARG A 460 -35.91 3.96 6.18
C ARG A 460 -36.83 3.28 7.21
N VAL A 461 -36.48 2.08 7.64
CA VAL A 461 -37.31 1.32 8.59
C VAL A 461 -37.25 1.89 10.01
N LEU A 462 -36.08 2.34 10.48
CA LEU A 462 -35.95 3.00 11.79
C LEU A 462 -36.80 4.28 11.90
N LYS A 463 -36.97 5.03 10.80
CA LYS A 463 -37.85 6.22 10.77
C LYS A 463 -39.31 5.84 11.06
N VAL A 464 -39.79 4.75 10.46
CA VAL A 464 -41.18 4.29 10.67
C VAL A 464 -41.35 3.69 12.07
N ALA A 465 -40.36 2.94 12.57
CA ALA A 465 -40.38 2.39 13.92
C ALA A 465 -40.33 3.44 15.03
N ASN A 466 -39.61 4.56 14.85
CA ASN A 466 -39.60 5.65 15.83
C ASN A 466 -40.99 6.30 15.99
N VAL A 467 -41.82 6.27 14.94
CA VAL A 467 -43.13 6.94 14.90
C VAL A 467 -44.30 5.98 15.13
N SER A 468 -44.03 4.68 15.28
CA SER A 468 -44.99 3.70 15.78
C SER A 468 -45.05 3.61 17.32
N GLY A 469 -44.27 4.43 18.03
CA GLY A 469 -44.27 4.53 19.50
C GLY A 469 -45.13 5.61 20.21
N PRO A 470 -46.04 6.39 19.56
CA PRO A 470 -46.90 7.37 20.24
C PRO A 470 -47.71 6.84 21.43
N GLN A 471 -47.87 5.52 21.59
CA GLN A 471 -48.42 4.91 22.81
C GLN A 471 -47.66 5.29 24.09
N TYR A 472 -46.35 5.50 24.01
CA TYR A 472 -45.52 5.90 25.16
C TYR A 472 -45.59 7.40 25.46
N VAL A 473 -46.37 8.16 24.69
CA VAL A 473 -46.55 9.61 24.80
C VAL A 473 -47.80 9.96 25.62
N TYR A 474 -48.68 8.99 25.89
CA TYR A 474 -49.88 9.20 26.71
C TYR A 474 -49.59 9.86 28.08
N PRO A 475 -48.56 9.45 28.86
CA PRO A 475 -48.24 10.09 30.13
C PRO A 475 -47.95 11.60 30.06
N ILE A 476 -47.64 12.14 28.88
CA ILE A 476 -47.32 13.55 28.67
C ILE A 476 -48.58 14.41 28.67
N TYR A 477 -49.69 13.89 28.13
CA TYR A 477 -50.95 14.62 28.02
C TYR A 477 -52.07 14.05 28.92
N SER A 478 -51.85 12.90 29.56
CA SER A 478 -52.87 12.19 30.36
C SER A 478 -53.33 12.94 31.59
N THR A 479 -52.42 13.65 32.28
CA THR A 479 -52.76 14.47 33.45
C THR A 479 -53.63 15.66 33.07
N PHE A 480 -53.39 16.26 31.90
CA PHE A 480 -54.21 17.35 31.38
C PHE A 480 -55.59 16.87 30.93
N LEU A 481 -55.71 15.64 30.42
CA LEU A 481 -57.02 15.03 30.16
C LEU A 481 -57.78 14.77 31.45
N GLN A 482 -57.10 14.22 32.46
CA GLN A 482 -57.69 13.95 33.77
C GLN A 482 -58.21 15.22 34.45
N ASP A 483 -57.41 16.30 34.45
CA ASP A 483 -57.77 17.58 35.03
C ASP A 483 -58.92 18.25 34.25
N ARG A 484 -58.88 18.20 32.91
CA ARG A 484 -59.90 18.81 32.05
C ARG A 484 -61.28 18.16 32.19
N PHE A 485 -61.31 16.83 32.27
CA PHE A 485 -62.55 16.04 32.29
C PHE A 485 -62.94 15.54 33.68
N GLN A 486 -62.15 15.87 34.72
CA GLN A 486 -62.39 15.48 36.11
C GLN A 486 -62.59 13.97 36.29
N TRP A 487 -61.75 13.17 35.63
CA TRP A 487 -61.83 11.71 35.68
C TRP A 487 -61.42 11.14 37.03
N SER A 488 -62.14 10.10 37.47
CA SER A 488 -61.72 9.25 38.58
C SER A 488 -60.42 8.50 38.26
N SER A 489 -59.70 8.08 39.30
CA SER A 489 -58.47 7.27 39.14
C SER A 489 -58.72 5.97 38.36
N LEU A 490 -59.92 5.40 38.47
CA LEU A 490 -60.33 4.21 37.73
C LEU A 490 -60.48 4.51 36.24
N GLU A 491 -61.21 5.57 35.88
CA GLU A 491 -61.40 5.98 34.48
C GLU A 491 -60.07 6.34 33.81
N HIS A 492 -59.19 7.07 34.52
CA HIS A 492 -57.84 7.37 34.02
C HIS A 492 -57.02 6.09 33.75
N SER A 493 -57.11 5.10 34.63
CA SER A 493 -56.42 3.81 34.48
C SER A 493 -56.96 2.98 33.30
N ILE A 494 -58.28 2.99 33.10
CA ILE A 494 -58.94 2.34 31.94
C ILE A 494 -58.48 2.98 30.63
N VAL A 495 -58.43 4.31 30.55
CA VAL A 495 -57.93 5.01 29.36
C VAL A 495 -56.44 4.71 29.16
N ASN A 496 -55.62 4.76 30.20
CA ASN A 496 -54.18 4.48 30.12
C ASN A 496 -53.86 3.09 29.57
N THR A 497 -54.66 2.08 29.94
CA THR A 497 -54.46 0.69 29.50
C THR A 497 -54.96 0.43 28.07
N ALA A 498 -55.92 1.24 27.57
CA ALA A 498 -56.54 1.06 26.26
C ALA A 498 -55.54 1.08 25.09
N CYS A 499 -54.52 1.94 25.17
CA CYS A 499 -53.48 2.04 24.14
C CYS A 499 -52.68 0.74 24.03
N PHE A 500 -52.26 0.17 25.17
CA PHE A 500 -51.45 -1.05 25.23
C PHE A 500 -52.26 -2.29 24.88
N VAL A 501 -53.55 -2.31 25.25
CA VAL A 501 -54.51 -3.33 24.80
C VAL A 501 -54.64 -3.27 23.27
N GLY A 502 -54.81 -2.07 22.70
CA GLY A 502 -54.84 -1.85 21.26
C GLY A 502 -53.58 -2.35 20.55
N VAL A 503 -52.39 -2.14 21.11
CA VAL A 503 -51.12 -2.62 20.54
C VAL A 503 -51.00 -4.14 20.59
N SER A 504 -51.36 -4.74 21.73
CA SER A 504 -51.00 -6.12 22.04
C SER A 504 -52.06 -7.13 21.60
N PHE A 505 -53.35 -6.78 21.72
CA PHE A 505 -54.46 -7.65 21.28
C PHE A 505 -54.70 -7.59 19.76
N SER A 506 -54.28 -6.52 19.09
CA SER A 506 -54.43 -6.40 17.64
C SER A 506 -53.38 -7.17 16.85
N GLY A 507 -52.38 -7.78 17.51
CA GLY A 507 -51.28 -8.50 16.86
C GLY A 507 -51.71 -9.48 15.75
N PRO A 508 -52.63 -10.43 16.01
CA PRO A 508 -53.12 -11.34 14.97
C PRO A 508 -53.88 -10.64 13.86
N LEU A 509 -54.73 -9.66 14.18
CA LEU A 509 -55.50 -8.89 13.21
C LEU A 509 -54.58 -8.10 12.27
N CYS A 510 -53.58 -7.42 12.83
CA CYS A 510 -52.56 -6.69 12.09
C CYS A 510 -51.72 -7.65 11.21
N SER A 511 -51.40 -8.84 11.72
CA SER A 511 -50.69 -9.86 10.95
C SER A 511 -51.52 -10.39 9.78
N TRP A 512 -52.83 -10.62 10.01
CA TRP A 512 -53.77 -11.02 8.97
C TRP A 512 -53.87 -9.95 7.90
N ALA A 513 -54.13 -8.70 8.30
CA ALA A 513 -54.22 -7.55 7.40
C ALA A 513 -52.94 -7.38 6.55
N MET A 514 -51.77 -7.56 7.15
CA MET A 514 -50.49 -7.48 6.44
C MET A 514 -50.31 -8.63 5.44
N THR A 515 -50.70 -9.85 5.81
CA THR A 515 -50.59 -11.01 4.92
C THR A 515 -51.62 -11.00 3.77
N TYR A 516 -52.78 -10.37 3.97
CA TYR A 516 -53.83 -10.28 2.96
C TYR A 516 -53.68 -9.06 2.04
N PHE A 517 -53.46 -7.86 2.59
CA PHE A 517 -53.38 -6.61 1.83
C PHE A 517 -51.95 -6.18 1.45
N GLY A 518 -50.93 -6.83 2.03
CA GLY A 518 -49.54 -6.45 1.90
C GLY A 518 -49.14 -5.26 2.79
N ALA A 519 -47.86 -5.18 3.14
CA ALA A 519 -47.32 -4.19 4.09
C ALA A 519 -47.58 -2.73 3.71
N LYS A 520 -47.51 -2.37 2.42
CA LYS A 520 -47.75 -0.98 1.97
C LYS A 520 -49.19 -0.55 2.22
N THR A 521 -50.16 -1.41 1.90
CA THR A 521 -51.59 -1.12 2.10
C THR A 521 -51.91 -1.06 3.58
N THR A 522 -51.37 -1.98 4.38
CA THR A 522 -51.50 -1.97 5.84
C THR A 522 -50.95 -0.69 6.46
N LEU A 523 -49.81 -0.17 5.98
CA LEU A 523 -49.27 1.12 6.43
C LEU A 523 -50.17 2.31 6.06
N ARG A 524 -50.78 2.32 4.86
CA ARG A 524 -51.74 3.37 4.48
C ARG A 524 -52.98 3.38 5.39
N ILE A 525 -53.52 2.19 5.67
CA ILE A 525 -54.65 2.03 6.58
C ILE A 525 -54.24 2.47 8.00
N ALA A 526 -53.09 2.04 8.49
CA ALA A 526 -52.56 2.45 9.79
C ALA A 526 -52.37 3.98 9.89
N SER A 527 -51.89 4.63 8.83
CA SER A 527 -51.76 6.09 8.77
C SER A 527 -53.11 6.81 8.92
N ALA A 528 -54.17 6.30 8.29
CA ALA A 528 -55.50 6.89 8.42
C ALA A 528 -56.08 6.68 9.82
N ILE A 529 -55.86 5.50 10.41
CA ILE A 529 -56.32 5.16 11.76
C ILE A 529 -55.60 6.00 12.82
N ILE A 530 -54.27 6.18 12.73
CA ILE A 530 -53.52 6.98 13.72
C ILE A 530 -53.87 8.47 13.64
N PHE A 531 -54.08 8.99 12.43
CA PHE A 531 -54.54 10.37 12.22
C PHE A 531 -55.90 10.56 12.90
N SER A 532 -56.85 9.69 12.58
CA SER A 532 -58.21 9.76 13.10
C SER A 532 -58.23 9.63 14.62
N GLY A 533 -57.45 8.72 15.20
CA GLY A 533 -57.36 8.54 16.65
C GLY A 533 -56.90 9.81 17.38
N PHE A 534 -55.72 10.35 17.02
CA PHE A 534 -55.22 11.57 17.67
C PHE A 534 -56.05 12.82 17.36
N PHE A 535 -56.57 12.93 16.13
CA PHE A 535 -57.44 14.04 15.74
C PHE A 535 -58.73 14.04 16.57
N LEU A 536 -59.40 12.89 16.72
CA LEU A 536 -60.62 12.78 17.51
C LEU A 536 -60.37 13.07 18.99
N ILE A 537 -59.23 12.62 19.56
CA ILE A 537 -58.83 12.99 20.92
C ILE A 537 -58.64 14.51 21.04
N ALA A 538 -58.01 15.16 20.06
CA ALA A 538 -57.84 16.62 20.04
C ALA A 538 -59.19 17.35 19.98
N GLN A 539 -60.14 16.88 19.14
CA GLN A 539 -61.47 17.49 19.02
C GLN A 539 -62.30 17.30 20.29
N THR A 540 -62.24 16.13 20.93
CA THR A 540 -62.88 15.91 22.24
C THR A 540 -62.26 16.81 23.32
N TYR A 541 -60.94 17.00 23.31
CA TYR A 541 -60.26 17.92 24.24
C TYR A 541 -60.66 19.38 24.06
N ALA A 542 -60.84 19.83 22.82
CA ALA A 542 -61.30 21.18 22.50
C ALA A 542 -62.82 21.40 22.74
N GLY A 543 -63.57 20.33 23.02
CA GLY A 543 -65.01 20.40 23.32
C GLY A 543 -65.93 20.33 22.10
N TYR A 544 -65.41 20.01 20.91
CA TYR A 544 -66.22 19.84 19.68
C TYR A 544 -66.93 18.47 19.61
N LEU A 545 -66.52 17.50 20.43
CA LEU A 545 -67.10 16.15 20.50
C LEU A 545 -67.52 15.79 21.95
N PRO A 546 -68.42 14.81 22.14
CA PRO A 546 -68.86 14.38 23.47
C PRO A 546 -67.69 13.94 24.37
N GLN A 547 -67.69 14.41 25.62
CA GLN A 547 -66.61 14.25 26.60
C GLN A 547 -66.72 12.95 27.41
N HIS A 548 -67.10 11.84 26.76
CA HIS A 548 -67.20 10.54 27.42
C HIS A 548 -65.87 9.80 27.42
N PHE A 549 -65.41 9.34 28.59
CA PHE A 549 -64.12 8.64 28.73
C PHE A 549 -64.03 7.40 27.82
N MET A 550 -65.12 6.66 27.64
CA MET A 550 -65.20 5.47 26.76
C MET A 550 -64.88 5.77 25.29
N LEU A 551 -65.24 6.96 24.79
CA LEU A 551 -64.90 7.37 23.43
C LEU A 551 -63.40 7.63 23.30
N ILE A 552 -62.79 8.27 24.30
CA ILE A 552 -61.34 8.50 24.33
C ILE A 552 -60.59 7.17 24.46
N THR A 553 -61.08 6.23 25.27
CA THR A 553 -60.58 4.86 25.36
C THR A 553 -60.58 4.19 23.98
N PHE A 554 -61.67 4.31 23.22
CA PHE A 554 -61.75 3.76 21.86
C PHE A 554 -60.77 4.43 20.89
N TYR A 555 -60.72 5.76 20.86
CA TYR A 555 -59.80 6.50 19.97
C TYR A 555 -58.35 6.16 20.27
N LEU A 556 -57.99 6.03 21.56
CA LEU A 556 -56.65 5.69 22.00
C LEU A 556 -56.30 4.23 21.66
N ALA A 557 -57.25 3.29 21.79
CA ALA A 557 -57.09 1.93 21.31
C ALA A 557 -56.83 1.88 19.79
N CYS A 558 -57.52 2.70 19.00
CA CYS A 558 -57.25 2.83 17.55
C CYS A 558 -55.82 3.31 17.27
N THR A 559 -55.29 4.29 18.02
CA THR A 559 -53.88 4.71 17.86
C THR A 559 -52.91 3.57 18.17
N GLY A 560 -53.23 2.73 19.16
CA GLY A 560 -52.46 1.52 19.49
C GLY A 560 -52.49 0.46 18.38
N ILE A 561 -53.66 0.23 17.75
CA ILE A 561 -53.80 -0.68 16.60
C ILE A 561 -52.94 -0.22 15.42
N ALA A 562 -52.96 1.08 15.11
CA ALA A 562 -52.13 1.64 14.05
C ALA A 562 -50.62 1.57 14.36
N GLY A 563 -50.25 1.80 15.62
CA GLY A 563 -48.88 1.62 16.12
C GLY A 563 -48.40 0.17 15.97
N ALA A 564 -49.23 -0.81 16.35
CA ALA A 564 -48.91 -2.23 16.18
C ALA A 564 -48.78 -2.64 14.71
N ALA A 565 -49.69 -2.20 13.84
CA ALA A 565 -49.65 -2.51 12.42
C ALA A 565 -48.37 -1.97 11.75
N SER A 566 -48.02 -0.71 12.04
CA SER A 566 -46.81 -0.08 11.50
C SER A 566 -45.52 -0.70 12.05
N PHE A 567 -45.48 -1.05 13.33
CA PHE A 567 -44.35 -1.76 13.93
C PHE A 567 -44.17 -3.18 13.39
N LEU A 568 -45.28 -3.91 13.21
CA LEU A 568 -45.24 -5.26 12.63
C LEU A 568 -44.68 -5.23 11.21
N CYS A 569 -45.11 -4.27 10.39
CA CYS A 569 -44.56 -4.07 9.04
C CYS A 569 -43.04 -3.78 9.07
N ALA A 570 -42.59 -2.96 10.03
CA ALA A 570 -41.18 -2.64 10.20
C ALA A 570 -40.35 -3.88 10.57
N LEU A 571 -40.80 -4.68 11.53
CA LEU A 571 -40.12 -5.92 11.94
C LEU A 571 -40.11 -6.98 10.84
N ASP A 572 -41.24 -7.16 10.15
CA ASP A 572 -41.37 -8.12 9.07
C ASP A 572 -40.41 -7.78 7.92
N SER A 573 -40.35 -6.51 7.52
CA SER A 573 -39.38 -6.03 6.52
C SER A 573 -37.93 -6.30 6.94
N GLN A 574 -37.56 -6.01 8.19
CA GLN A 574 -36.20 -6.31 8.68
C GLN A 574 -35.90 -7.82 8.64
N SER A 575 -36.88 -8.68 8.94
CA SER A 575 -36.72 -10.13 8.93
C SER A 575 -36.33 -10.68 7.55
N HIS A 576 -36.84 -10.06 6.49
CA HIS A 576 -36.60 -10.47 5.10
C HIS A 576 -35.27 -9.92 4.55
N HIS A 577 -34.88 -8.70 4.92
CA HIS A 577 -33.67 -8.06 4.39
C HIS A 577 -32.40 -8.50 5.13
N PHE A 578 -32.47 -8.71 6.45
CA PHE A 578 -31.32 -9.13 7.25
C PHE A 578 -31.30 -10.65 7.42
N LYS A 579 -30.32 -11.33 6.82
CA LYS A 579 -30.11 -12.78 7.02
C LYS A 579 -29.08 -13.10 8.10
N GLN A 580 -28.00 -12.30 8.19
CA GLN A 580 -26.86 -12.56 9.08
C GLN A 580 -26.84 -11.77 10.39
N HIS A 581 -27.54 -10.64 10.49
CA HIS A 581 -27.52 -9.78 11.70
C HIS A 581 -28.94 -9.41 12.12
N ARG A 582 -29.78 -10.44 12.29
CA ARG A 582 -31.21 -10.29 12.59
C ARG A 582 -31.44 -9.74 13.98
N GLY A 583 -30.69 -10.22 14.96
CA GLY A 583 -30.77 -9.76 16.35
C GLY A 583 -30.49 -8.27 16.48
N LEU A 584 -29.40 -7.78 15.90
CA LEU A 584 -29.05 -6.36 15.93
C LEU A 584 -30.08 -5.50 15.18
N SER A 585 -30.46 -5.90 13.96
CA SER A 585 -31.43 -5.15 13.14
C SER A 585 -32.80 -5.05 13.82
N MET A 586 -33.31 -6.16 14.33
CA MET A 586 -34.59 -6.19 15.06
C MET A 586 -34.50 -5.47 16.40
N GLY A 587 -33.42 -5.66 17.14
CA GLY A 587 -33.16 -4.98 18.41
C GLY A 587 -33.07 -3.46 18.26
N LEU A 588 -32.47 -2.95 17.19
CA LEU A 588 -32.46 -1.52 16.88
C LEU A 588 -33.87 -1.00 16.51
N THR A 589 -34.62 -1.80 15.75
CA THR A 589 -36.01 -1.45 15.36
C THR A 589 -36.93 -1.41 16.59
N THR A 590 -36.79 -2.35 17.53
CA THR A 590 -37.54 -2.32 18.78
C THR A 590 -37.03 -1.25 19.75
N ALA A 591 -35.73 -0.95 19.76
CA ALA A 591 -35.13 0.14 20.54
C ALA A 591 -35.68 1.51 20.13
N SER A 592 -35.86 1.74 18.82
CA SER A 592 -36.49 2.92 18.24
C SER A 592 -37.88 3.23 18.82
N ILE A 593 -38.70 2.21 19.08
CA ILE A 593 -39.98 2.39 19.78
C ILE A 593 -39.75 2.76 21.25
N GLY A 594 -38.77 2.14 21.91
CA GLY A 594 -38.47 2.37 23.33
C GLY A 594 -38.02 3.79 23.66
N ILE A 595 -37.38 4.49 22.70
CA ILE A 595 -36.93 5.89 22.87
C ILE A 595 -37.96 6.93 22.42
N SER A 596 -39.01 6.52 21.71
CA SER A 596 -40.02 7.44 21.13
C SER A 596 -40.68 8.34 22.17
N GLY A 597 -41.02 7.82 23.36
CA GLY A 597 -41.61 8.59 24.45
C GLY A 597 -40.70 9.74 24.93
N LEU A 598 -39.39 9.50 25.00
CA LEU A 598 -38.41 10.53 25.32
C LEU A 598 -38.35 11.59 24.20
N VAL A 599 -38.30 11.16 22.94
CA VAL A 599 -38.24 12.07 21.78
C VAL A 599 -39.45 13.00 21.74
N PHE A 600 -40.66 12.45 21.83
CA PHE A 600 -41.89 13.25 21.82
C PHE A 600 -42.03 14.12 23.08
N SER A 601 -41.49 13.70 24.22
CA SER A 601 -41.43 14.52 25.43
C SER A 601 -40.57 15.76 25.25
N GLN A 602 -39.36 15.61 24.69
CA GLN A 602 -38.49 16.75 24.39
C GLN A 602 -39.12 17.69 23.34
N ILE A 603 -39.84 17.15 22.36
CA ILE A 603 -40.58 17.95 21.36
C ILE A 603 -41.70 18.75 22.05
N ASN A 604 -42.47 18.11 22.94
CA ASN A 604 -43.52 18.78 23.71
C ASN A 604 -42.96 19.93 24.56
N ASP A 605 -41.89 19.64 25.31
CA ASP A 605 -41.21 20.63 26.17
C ASP A 605 -40.63 21.82 25.39
N PHE A 606 -40.16 21.60 24.17
CA PHE A 606 -39.52 22.64 23.37
C PHE A 606 -40.51 23.50 22.58
N PHE A 607 -41.52 22.89 21.96
CA PHE A 607 -42.41 23.56 21.00
C PHE A 607 -43.78 23.96 21.56
N PHE A 608 -44.27 23.26 22.58
CA PHE A 608 -45.66 23.38 23.04
C PHE A 608 -45.78 23.87 24.49
N LYS A 609 -44.66 24.04 25.21
CA LYS A 609 -44.63 24.53 26.59
C LYS A 609 -44.93 26.03 26.65
N THR A 610 -46.19 26.38 26.88
CA THR A 610 -46.69 27.70 27.30
C THR A 610 -47.72 27.49 28.42
N ASP A 611 -47.84 28.44 29.34
CA ASP A 611 -48.46 28.36 30.67
C ASP A 611 -49.55 27.30 30.92
N ILE A 612 -49.44 26.68 32.10
CA ILE A 612 -50.12 25.48 32.62
C ILE A 612 -51.67 25.48 32.51
N HIS A 613 -52.29 26.62 32.19
CA HIS A 613 -53.75 26.78 32.08
C HIS A 613 -54.28 27.01 30.66
N GLN A 614 -53.44 27.02 29.61
CA GLN A 614 -53.94 27.21 28.25
C GLN A 614 -54.32 25.89 27.57
N ILE A 615 -55.64 25.72 27.35
CA ILE A 615 -56.25 24.65 26.52
C ILE A 615 -55.56 24.51 25.14
N GLY A 616 -54.98 25.60 24.63
CA GLY A 616 -54.31 25.64 23.32
C GLY A 616 -53.05 24.77 23.19
N ALA A 617 -52.26 24.58 24.25
CA ALA A 617 -50.98 23.88 24.17
C ALA A 617 -51.16 22.37 23.91
N THR A 618 -51.95 21.70 24.75
CA THR A 618 -52.26 20.26 24.63
C THR A 618 -53.02 19.95 23.34
N TYR A 619 -53.96 20.82 22.94
CA TYR A 619 -54.67 20.70 21.68
C TYR A 619 -53.71 20.73 20.47
N ARG A 620 -52.79 21.71 20.42
CA ARG A 620 -51.79 21.83 19.35
C ARG A 620 -50.83 20.63 19.33
N PHE A 621 -50.45 20.12 20.50
CA PHE A 621 -49.61 18.93 20.60
C PHE A 621 -50.31 17.67 20.09
N LEU A 622 -51.59 17.46 20.42
CA LEU A 622 -52.37 16.34 19.89
C LEU A 622 -52.57 16.41 18.36
N LEU A 623 -52.79 17.61 17.82
CA LEU A 623 -52.83 17.82 16.37
C LEU A 623 -51.47 17.56 15.70
N PHE A 624 -50.38 17.99 16.34
CA PHE A 624 -49.04 17.67 15.89
C PHE A 624 -48.81 16.15 15.84
N LEU A 625 -49.22 15.41 16.88
CA LEU A 625 -49.16 13.95 16.87
C LEU A 625 -49.99 13.35 15.75
N ALA A 626 -51.22 13.82 15.51
CA ALA A 626 -52.08 13.33 14.44
C ALA A 626 -51.41 13.48 13.05
N VAL A 627 -50.89 14.67 12.75
CA VAL A 627 -50.27 14.98 11.45
C VAL A 627 -48.91 14.31 11.31
N CYS A 628 -48.01 14.47 12.28
CA CYS A 628 -46.65 13.94 12.15
C CYS A 628 -46.61 12.41 12.22
N ALA A 629 -47.43 11.79 13.07
CA ALA A 629 -47.45 10.32 13.16
C ALA A 629 -48.00 9.69 11.87
N SER A 630 -49.09 10.24 11.33
CA SER A 630 -49.67 9.76 10.07
C SER A 630 -48.76 9.99 8.88
N LEU A 631 -48.18 11.19 8.71
CA LEU A 631 -47.29 11.48 7.57
C LEU A 631 -46.06 10.56 7.53
N VAL A 632 -45.47 10.23 8.68
CA VAL A 632 -44.31 9.33 8.70
C VAL A 632 -44.72 7.89 8.39
N ILE A 633 -45.82 7.39 8.94
CA ILE A 633 -46.35 6.06 8.60
C ILE A 633 -46.73 5.98 7.11
N LEU A 634 -47.37 7.02 6.58
CA LEU A 634 -47.73 7.15 5.17
C LEU A 634 -46.50 7.19 4.27
N SER A 635 -45.47 7.97 4.63
CA SER A 635 -44.19 8.01 3.90
C SER A 635 -43.51 6.63 3.89
N GLY A 636 -43.69 5.86 4.98
CA GLY A 636 -43.32 4.46 5.05
C GLY A 636 -43.92 3.65 3.91
N SER A 637 -45.21 3.80 3.63
CA SER A 637 -45.88 3.03 2.56
C SER A 637 -45.29 3.24 1.16
N PHE A 638 -44.64 4.38 0.91
CA PHE A 638 -43.96 4.69 -0.36
C PHE A 638 -42.48 4.26 -0.37
N LEU A 639 -41.84 4.26 0.79
CA LEU A 639 -40.40 4.02 0.95
C LEU A 639 -40.06 2.57 1.35
N PHE A 640 -41.04 1.80 1.82
CA PHE A 640 -40.92 0.38 2.12
C PHE A 640 -40.70 -0.43 0.84
N LEU A 641 -39.58 -1.14 0.82
CA LEU A 641 -39.26 -2.09 -0.23
C LEU A 641 -40.00 -3.39 0.08
N GLU A 642 -40.87 -3.81 -0.82
CA GLU A 642 -41.41 -5.17 -0.79
C GLU A 642 -40.24 -6.14 -0.96
N PRO A 643 -40.25 -7.28 -0.24
CA PRO A 643 -39.27 -8.33 -0.48
C PRO A 643 -39.38 -8.75 -1.95
N VAL A 644 -38.25 -8.74 -2.66
CA VAL A 644 -38.15 -9.29 -4.01
C VAL A 644 -38.55 -10.76 -3.92
N GLN A 645 -39.65 -11.15 -4.58
CA GLN A 645 -39.90 -12.57 -4.85
C GLN A 645 -38.73 -13.07 -5.69
N ASP A 646 -38.02 -14.09 -5.20
CA ASP A 646 -36.98 -14.79 -5.95
C ASP A 646 -37.60 -15.33 -7.26
N SER A 647 -37.48 -14.54 -8.32
CA SER A 647 -37.98 -14.83 -9.68
C SER A 647 -36.95 -15.61 -10.50
N LEU A 648 -35.84 -15.99 -9.90
CA LEU A 648 -34.88 -16.94 -10.46
C LEU A 648 -35.12 -18.29 -9.82
N GLY A 649 -35.75 -19.20 -10.57
CA GLY A 649 -36.10 -20.57 -10.18
C GLY A 649 -34.92 -21.47 -9.83
N HIS A 650 -34.16 -21.10 -8.81
CA HIS A 650 -33.28 -22.01 -8.10
C HIS A 650 -34.04 -22.57 -6.90
N PRO A 651 -34.18 -23.90 -6.78
CA PRO A 651 -34.76 -24.48 -5.59
C PRO A 651 -33.89 -24.08 -4.39
N PRO A 652 -34.48 -23.68 -3.24
CA PRO A 652 -33.71 -23.29 -2.08
C PRO A 652 -32.88 -24.48 -1.60
N VAL A 653 -31.57 -24.39 -1.76
CA VAL A 653 -30.62 -25.32 -1.16
C VAL A 653 -30.45 -24.92 0.30
N THR A 654 -31.36 -25.38 1.15
CA THR A 654 -31.11 -25.88 2.50
C THR A 654 -32.41 -26.48 3.06
N THR A 655 -32.33 -27.75 3.45
CA THR A 655 -33.17 -28.47 4.42
C THR A 655 -34.42 -27.74 4.92
N ARG A 656 -35.60 -28.11 4.36
CA ARG A 656 -36.90 -27.76 4.94
C ARG A 656 -36.96 -28.22 6.41
N LYS A 657 -36.73 -27.31 7.35
CA LYS A 657 -37.51 -27.33 8.61
C LYS A 657 -38.90 -26.83 8.21
N GLU A 658 -39.95 -27.60 8.50
CA GLU A 658 -41.33 -27.18 8.27
C GLU A 658 -41.55 -25.77 8.83
N GLU A 659 -41.94 -24.81 7.97
CA GLU A 659 -42.36 -23.50 8.42
C GLU A 659 -43.64 -23.65 9.25
N ARG A 660 -43.50 -23.55 10.58
CA ARG A 660 -44.64 -23.58 11.50
C ARG A 660 -45.18 -22.17 11.65
N SER A 661 -46.46 -21.99 11.38
CA SER A 661 -47.11 -20.67 11.40
C SER A 661 -48.28 -20.62 12.40
N GLY A 662 -48.49 -19.44 12.99
CA GLY A 662 -49.62 -19.15 13.89
C GLY A 662 -49.57 -19.96 15.19
N LEU A 663 -50.71 -20.56 15.57
CA LEU A 663 -50.82 -21.36 16.80
C LEU A 663 -49.85 -22.54 16.85
N ALA A 664 -49.48 -23.12 15.71
CA ALA A 664 -48.52 -24.24 15.66
C ALA A 664 -47.13 -23.83 16.19
N PHE A 665 -46.77 -22.55 16.10
CA PHE A 665 -45.55 -22.02 16.70
C PHE A 665 -45.66 -21.91 18.23
N LEU A 666 -46.81 -21.47 18.76
CA LEU A 666 -47.03 -21.36 20.22
C LEU A 666 -46.97 -22.71 20.93
N LEU A 667 -47.38 -23.79 20.26
CA LEU A 667 -47.30 -25.16 20.76
C LEU A 667 -45.89 -25.76 20.65
N HIS A 668 -44.96 -25.11 19.94
CA HIS A 668 -43.57 -25.54 19.91
C HIS A 668 -42.87 -25.17 21.22
N PRO A 669 -42.01 -26.03 21.80
CA PRO A 669 -41.32 -25.74 23.07
C PRO A 669 -40.64 -24.38 23.14
N THR A 670 -39.98 -23.96 22.06
CA THR A 670 -39.38 -22.61 21.95
C THR A 670 -40.43 -21.51 21.94
N GLY A 671 -41.55 -21.69 21.24
CA GLY A 671 -42.64 -20.71 21.19
C GLY A 671 -43.35 -20.61 22.53
N THR A 672 -43.61 -21.74 23.20
CA THR A 672 -44.18 -21.78 24.56
C THR A 672 -43.24 -21.11 25.57
N ALA A 673 -41.94 -21.45 25.55
CA ALA A 673 -40.97 -20.83 26.43
C ALA A 673 -40.87 -19.32 26.23
N LEU A 674 -40.87 -18.86 24.98
CA LEU A 674 -40.85 -17.44 24.64
C LEU A 674 -42.12 -16.73 25.09
N PHE A 675 -43.30 -17.35 24.87
CA PHE A 675 -44.58 -16.81 25.31
C PHE A 675 -44.64 -16.66 26.83
N CYS A 676 -44.25 -17.68 27.59
CA CYS A 676 -44.22 -17.62 29.05
C CYS A 676 -43.20 -16.59 29.57
N ALA A 677 -42.02 -16.50 28.94
CA ALA A 677 -41.02 -15.50 29.31
C ALA A 677 -41.50 -14.07 29.08
N LEU A 678 -42.16 -13.81 27.94
CA LEU A 678 -42.73 -12.50 27.65
C LEU A 678 -43.92 -12.16 28.53
N PHE A 679 -44.76 -13.15 28.88
CA PHE A 679 -45.87 -12.97 29.81
C PHE A 679 -45.38 -12.43 31.16
N VAL A 680 -44.32 -13.00 31.72
CA VAL A 680 -43.77 -12.58 33.01
C VAL A 680 -42.97 -11.28 32.89
N ILE A 681 -41.95 -11.26 32.04
CA ILE A 681 -40.99 -10.13 31.97
C ILE A 681 -41.68 -8.85 31.52
N LEU A 682 -42.47 -8.92 30.43
CA LEU A 682 -43.15 -7.75 29.93
C LEU A 682 -44.39 -7.43 30.77
N GLY A 683 -45.10 -8.44 31.27
CA GLY A 683 -46.26 -8.24 32.14
C GLY A 683 -45.90 -7.47 33.41
N MET A 684 -44.86 -7.90 34.13
CA MET A 684 -44.35 -7.20 35.32
C MET A 684 -43.80 -5.81 34.98
N GLY A 685 -43.06 -5.67 33.87
CA GLY A 685 -42.53 -4.36 33.47
C GLY A 685 -43.63 -3.37 33.05
N TYR A 686 -44.71 -3.83 32.41
CA TYR A 686 -45.88 -3.01 32.10
C TYR A 686 -46.63 -2.60 33.36
N MET A 687 -46.88 -3.54 34.28
CA MET A 687 -47.50 -3.25 35.57
C MET A 687 -46.68 -2.21 36.35
N TYR A 688 -45.35 -2.34 36.35
CA TYR A 688 -44.43 -1.39 36.98
C TYR A 688 -44.54 0.00 36.36
N LEU A 689 -44.53 0.09 35.02
CA LEU A 689 -44.65 1.36 34.32
C LEU A 689 -46.02 2.03 34.55
N ALA A 690 -47.10 1.24 34.52
CA ALA A 690 -48.47 1.74 34.70
C ALA A 690 -48.72 2.27 36.12
N ASN A 691 -48.07 1.68 37.13
CA ASN A 691 -48.25 2.03 38.54
C ASN A 691 -47.10 2.83 39.15
N LEU A 692 -46.12 3.25 38.34
CA LEU A 692 -44.90 3.94 38.79
C LEU A 692 -45.19 5.16 39.66
N GLY A 693 -46.25 5.92 39.34
CA GLY A 693 -46.69 7.07 40.13
C GLY A 693 -47.11 6.68 41.55
N HIS A 694 -47.90 5.62 41.70
CA HIS A 694 -48.33 5.09 42.99
C HIS A 694 -47.18 4.48 43.79
N ILE A 695 -46.27 3.77 43.11
CA ILE A 695 -45.06 3.17 43.74
C ILE A 695 -44.18 4.27 44.33
N LEU A 696 -43.94 5.36 43.59
CA LEU A 696 -43.10 6.46 44.04
C LEU A 696 -43.73 7.22 45.20
N MET A 697 -45.04 7.48 45.16
CA MET A 697 -45.78 8.12 46.24
C MET A 697 -45.76 7.32 47.55
N ALA A 698 -45.67 5.99 47.49
CA ALA A 698 -45.55 5.13 48.67
C ALA A 698 -44.14 5.14 49.29
N THR A 699 -43.10 5.51 48.52
CA THR A 699 -41.68 5.45 48.94
C THR A 699 -41.04 6.81 49.24
N SER A 700 -41.57 7.92 48.72
CA SER A 700 -41.10 9.28 49.02
C SER A 700 -42.17 10.35 48.71
N SER A 701 -42.09 11.51 49.38
CA SER A 701 -42.88 12.71 49.03
C SER A 701 -42.39 13.33 47.71
N SER A 702 -42.65 12.64 46.60
CA SER A 702 -41.98 12.90 45.32
C SER A 702 -42.58 14.09 44.54
N SER A 703 -41.70 15.03 44.17
CA SER A 703 -41.98 16.08 43.19
C SER A 703 -42.19 15.49 41.79
N GLN A 704 -42.94 16.19 40.93
CA GLN A 704 -43.14 15.80 39.52
C GLN A 704 -41.82 15.55 38.76
N HIS A 705 -40.74 16.20 39.20
CA HIS A 705 -39.40 16.04 38.63
C HIS A 705 -38.85 14.61 38.81
N GLU A 706 -39.03 14.01 39.99
CA GLU A 706 -38.53 12.66 40.28
C GLU A 706 -39.26 11.61 39.44
N ARG A 707 -40.58 11.75 39.26
CA ARG A 707 -41.36 10.88 38.36
C ARG A 707 -40.86 10.94 36.91
N ASN A 708 -40.63 12.15 36.40
CA ASN A 708 -40.11 12.35 35.05
C ASN A 708 -38.70 11.76 34.88
N HIS A 709 -37.87 11.82 35.94
CA HIS A 709 -36.54 11.22 35.94
C HIS A 709 -36.60 9.69 35.82
N GLN A 710 -37.47 9.02 36.59
CA GLN A 710 -37.63 7.56 36.55
C GLN A 710 -38.17 7.08 35.19
N ILE A 711 -39.12 7.79 34.59
CA ILE A 711 -39.64 7.47 33.24
C ILE A 711 -38.54 7.60 32.18
N THR A 712 -37.68 8.61 32.31
CA THR A 712 -36.52 8.82 31.42
C THR A 712 -35.52 7.68 31.58
N LEU A 713 -35.21 7.29 32.82
CA LEU A 713 -34.31 6.19 33.14
C LEU A 713 -34.82 4.87 32.58
N PHE A 714 -36.12 4.60 32.75
CA PHE A 714 -36.78 3.42 32.19
C PHE A 714 -36.69 3.39 30.65
N SER A 715 -36.95 4.51 30.00
CA SER A 715 -36.92 4.62 28.53
C SER A 715 -35.51 4.40 27.97
N LEU A 716 -34.48 5.00 28.60
CA LEU A 716 -33.09 4.82 28.19
C LEU A 716 -32.57 3.41 28.44
N GLY A 717 -32.84 2.83 29.62
CA GLY A 717 -32.43 1.48 29.97
C GLY A 717 -33.07 0.44 29.06
N ASN A 718 -34.36 0.58 28.75
CA ASN A 718 -35.09 -0.26 27.80
C ASN A 718 -34.54 -0.12 26.36
N CYS A 719 -34.25 1.10 25.90
CA CYS A 719 -33.68 1.33 24.57
C CYS A 719 -32.29 0.69 24.42
N LEU A 720 -31.39 0.94 25.38
CA LEU A 720 -30.01 0.43 25.33
C LEU A 720 -29.96 -1.08 25.42
N SER A 721 -30.77 -1.68 26.29
CA SER A 721 -30.83 -3.15 26.44
C SER A 721 -31.39 -3.83 25.19
N ARG A 722 -32.42 -3.28 24.51
CA ARG A 722 -32.93 -3.84 23.25
C ARG A 722 -31.86 -3.93 22.16
N ALA A 723 -31.07 -2.86 21.97
CA ALA A 723 -30.00 -2.84 20.98
C ALA A 723 -28.83 -3.76 21.37
N PHE A 724 -28.41 -3.72 22.65
CA PHE A 724 -27.30 -4.51 23.16
C PHE A 724 -27.59 -6.01 23.09
N PHE A 725 -28.73 -6.45 23.63
CA PHE A 725 -29.06 -7.87 23.68
C PHE A 725 -29.48 -8.42 22.31
N GLY A 726 -30.01 -7.58 21.42
CA GLY A 726 -30.14 -7.91 20.00
C GLY A 726 -28.79 -8.26 19.37
N ALA A 727 -27.78 -7.40 19.55
CA ALA A 727 -26.42 -7.67 19.07
C ALA A 727 -25.77 -8.89 19.73
N LEU A 728 -25.96 -9.05 21.04
CA LEU A 728 -25.44 -10.19 21.81
C LEU A 728 -26.03 -11.51 21.30
N SER A 729 -27.32 -11.53 20.93
CA SER A 729 -27.96 -12.73 20.39
C SER A 729 -27.33 -13.19 19.07
N ASP A 730 -27.02 -12.26 18.16
CA ASP A 730 -26.31 -12.59 16.92
C ASP A 730 -24.90 -13.10 17.22
N LEU A 731 -24.17 -12.45 18.13
CA LEU A 731 -22.83 -12.89 18.51
C LEU A 731 -22.82 -14.31 19.11
N MET A 732 -23.76 -14.59 20.03
CA MET A 732 -23.92 -15.90 20.65
C MET A 732 -24.21 -16.99 19.63
N TRP A 733 -25.11 -16.72 18.68
CA TRP A 733 -25.48 -17.66 17.63
C TRP A 733 -24.32 -17.92 16.66
N TYR A 734 -23.75 -16.87 16.06
CA TYR A 734 -22.76 -17.02 14.98
C TYR A 734 -21.38 -17.42 15.47
N ARG A 735 -20.94 -16.96 16.65
CA ARG A 735 -19.59 -17.21 17.15
C ARG A 735 -19.50 -18.43 18.06
N TYR A 736 -20.54 -18.67 18.86
CA TYR A 736 -20.52 -19.70 19.91
C TYR A 736 -21.55 -20.81 19.69
N GLY A 737 -22.44 -20.71 18.70
CA GLY A 737 -23.48 -21.71 18.44
C GLY A 737 -24.48 -21.85 19.59
N LEU A 738 -24.66 -20.81 20.41
CA LEU A 738 -25.54 -20.82 21.56
C LEU A 738 -26.93 -20.31 21.18
N ASP A 739 -27.97 -20.99 21.70
CA ASP A 739 -29.36 -20.57 21.52
C ASP A 739 -29.63 -19.23 22.26
N PRO A 740 -30.17 -18.20 21.59
CA PRO A 740 -30.50 -16.92 22.21
C PRO A 740 -31.45 -17.00 23.42
N LEU A 741 -32.21 -18.09 23.57
CA LEU A 741 -33.06 -18.34 24.74
C LEU A 741 -32.29 -18.30 26.07
N TRP A 742 -30.99 -18.57 26.08
CA TRP A 742 -30.14 -18.44 27.27
C TRP A 742 -30.18 -17.05 27.90
N ILE A 743 -30.40 -16.00 27.10
CA ILE A 743 -30.43 -14.64 27.60
C ILE A 743 -31.70 -14.38 28.44
N PHE A 744 -32.80 -15.10 28.19
CA PHE A 744 -34.00 -15.03 29.02
C PHE A 744 -33.77 -15.58 30.44
N CYS A 745 -32.87 -16.54 30.62
CA CYS A 745 -32.51 -17.03 31.94
C CYS A 745 -31.92 -15.90 32.80
N LEU A 746 -31.08 -15.04 32.22
CA LEU A 746 -30.52 -13.88 32.91
C LEU A 746 -31.61 -12.89 33.33
N ALA A 747 -32.57 -12.62 32.45
CA ALA A 747 -33.68 -11.70 32.75
C ALA A 747 -34.59 -12.24 33.88
N LEU A 748 -34.93 -13.54 33.83
CA LEU A 748 -35.79 -14.19 34.84
C LEU A 748 -35.12 -14.30 36.21
N LEU A 749 -33.79 -14.44 36.26
CA LEU A 749 -33.03 -14.44 37.52
C LEU A 749 -32.85 -13.03 38.09
N ALA A 750 -32.73 -12.02 37.22
CA ALA A 750 -32.51 -10.64 37.63
C ALA A 750 -33.80 -9.94 38.11
N LEU A 751 -34.94 -10.19 37.46
CA LEU A 751 -36.20 -9.49 37.71
C LEU A 751 -36.67 -9.55 39.20
N PRO A 752 -36.58 -10.69 39.91
CA PRO A 752 -36.95 -10.76 41.33
C PRO A 752 -36.08 -9.90 42.25
N GLN A 753 -34.83 -9.60 41.87
CA GLN A 753 -33.91 -8.80 42.68
C GLN A 753 -34.29 -7.32 42.71
N ALA A 754 -35.19 -6.86 41.81
CA ALA A 754 -35.60 -5.47 41.73
C ALA A 754 -36.25 -4.94 43.01
N HIS A 755 -36.89 -5.80 43.81
CA HIS A 755 -37.51 -5.41 45.08
C HIS A 755 -36.49 -5.05 46.18
N GLN A 756 -35.25 -5.54 46.07
CA GLN A 756 -34.19 -5.29 47.07
C GLN A 756 -33.39 -4.01 46.80
N LEU A 757 -33.65 -3.35 45.66
CA LEU A 757 -32.91 -2.18 45.19
C LEU A 757 -33.65 -0.88 45.55
N PRO A 758 -32.94 0.27 45.64
CA PRO A 758 -33.58 1.57 45.74
C PRO A 758 -34.40 1.87 44.47
N PRO A 759 -35.39 2.79 44.50
CA PRO A 759 -36.33 3.04 43.39
C PRO A 759 -35.67 3.29 42.03
N THR A 760 -34.55 4.01 41.99
CA THR A 760 -33.72 4.21 40.78
C THR A 760 -33.12 2.90 40.26
N GLY A 761 -32.58 2.08 41.15
CA GLY A 761 -32.01 0.76 40.84
C GLY A 761 -33.07 -0.23 40.37
N SER A 762 -34.23 -0.27 41.02
CA SER A 762 -35.38 -1.09 40.61
C SER A 762 -35.87 -0.69 39.22
N THR A 763 -36.04 0.61 38.97
CA THR A 763 -36.45 1.14 37.66
C THR A 763 -35.46 0.74 36.56
N LEU A 764 -34.16 0.88 36.81
CA LEU A 764 -33.14 0.50 35.84
C LEU A 764 -33.14 -1.02 35.58
N LEU A 765 -33.19 -1.85 36.62
CA LEU A 765 -33.18 -3.31 36.47
C LEU A 765 -34.42 -3.84 35.73
N ILE A 766 -35.60 -3.32 36.07
CA ILE A 766 -36.85 -3.65 35.39
C ILE A 766 -36.80 -3.16 33.93
N SER A 767 -36.22 -1.98 33.66
CA SER A 767 -36.09 -1.49 32.29
C SER A 767 -35.16 -2.35 31.42
N ILE A 768 -34.06 -2.86 32.00
CA ILE A 768 -33.09 -3.71 31.30
C ILE A 768 -33.73 -5.08 30.99
N THR A 769 -34.38 -5.69 31.97
CA THR A 769 -35.06 -6.98 31.81
C THR A 769 -36.21 -6.87 30.81
N TYR A 770 -36.98 -5.77 30.87
CA TYR A 770 -38.03 -5.46 29.90
C TYR A 770 -37.49 -5.31 28.47
N GLY A 771 -36.33 -4.65 28.30
CA GLY A 771 -35.70 -4.50 26.99
C GLY A 771 -35.07 -5.79 26.46
N ILE A 772 -34.62 -6.72 27.31
CA ILE A 772 -34.24 -8.09 26.90
C ILE A 772 -35.40 -8.78 26.18
N GLY A 773 -36.62 -8.67 26.73
CA GLY A 773 -37.82 -9.28 26.16
C GLY A 773 -38.05 -8.86 24.71
N PHE A 774 -38.19 -7.56 24.44
CA PHE A 774 -38.43 -7.07 23.08
C PHE A 774 -37.17 -7.00 22.19
N GLY A 775 -35.97 -7.03 22.77
CA GLY A 775 -34.71 -6.98 22.02
C GLY A 775 -34.38 -8.26 21.27
N ILE A 776 -34.77 -9.42 21.83
CA ILE A 776 -34.36 -10.73 21.33
C ILE A 776 -35.53 -11.53 20.74
N SER A 777 -36.73 -11.37 21.29
CA SER A 777 -37.87 -12.20 20.87
C SER A 777 -38.17 -12.17 19.37
N PRO A 778 -38.15 -11.01 18.68
CA PRO A 778 -38.34 -10.98 17.24
C PRO A 778 -37.32 -11.85 16.48
N SER A 779 -36.04 -11.83 16.89
CA SER A 779 -35.00 -12.59 16.19
C SER A 779 -35.17 -14.10 16.38
N ILE A 780 -35.58 -14.55 17.57
CA ILE A 780 -35.93 -15.96 17.82
C ILE A 780 -37.08 -16.42 16.94
N VAL A 781 -38.12 -15.58 16.78
CA VAL A 781 -39.28 -15.91 15.94
C VAL A 781 -38.87 -16.08 14.46
N THR A 782 -37.89 -15.31 13.95
CA THR A 782 -37.38 -15.52 12.58
C THR A 782 -36.71 -16.86 12.34
N GLY A 783 -36.28 -17.56 13.40
CA GLY A 783 -35.69 -18.89 13.33
C GLY A 783 -36.65 -19.97 12.81
N PHE A 784 -37.96 -19.66 12.76
CA PHE A 784 -39.02 -20.56 12.30
C PHE A 784 -39.54 -20.24 10.89
N GLY A 785 -38.83 -19.38 10.14
CA GLY A 785 -39.18 -18.99 8.78
C GLY A 785 -39.56 -17.50 8.70
N THR A 786 -39.03 -16.79 7.70
CA THR A 786 -39.34 -15.37 7.49
C THR A 786 -40.73 -15.19 6.89
N GLY A 787 -41.21 -16.13 6.06
CA GLY A 787 -42.56 -16.06 5.48
C GLY A 787 -43.70 -16.17 6.50
N ALA A 788 -43.44 -16.82 7.64
CA ALA A 788 -44.39 -16.95 8.74
C ALA A 788 -44.17 -15.95 9.88
N PHE A 789 -43.16 -15.08 9.79
CA PHE A 789 -42.74 -14.18 10.87
C PHE A 789 -43.90 -13.29 11.36
N ALA A 790 -44.55 -12.59 10.44
CA ALA A 790 -45.71 -11.75 10.68
C ALA A 790 -46.77 -12.41 11.58
N LYS A 791 -47.17 -13.63 11.20
CA LYS A 791 -48.20 -14.41 11.90
C LYS A 791 -47.69 -14.82 13.28
N ASN A 792 -46.47 -15.36 13.35
CA ASN A 792 -45.90 -15.86 14.60
C ASN A 792 -45.66 -14.74 15.62
N TRP A 793 -45.15 -13.59 15.18
CA TRP A 793 -44.96 -12.42 16.05
C TRP A 793 -46.30 -11.81 16.47
N GLY A 794 -47.28 -11.73 15.57
CA GLY A 794 -48.63 -11.27 15.87
C GLY A 794 -49.28 -12.04 17.02
N TRP A 795 -49.17 -13.37 17.03
CA TRP A 795 -49.64 -14.21 18.14
C TRP A 795 -48.81 -14.05 19.43
N MET A 796 -47.52 -13.77 19.30
CA MET A 796 -46.63 -13.56 20.46
C MET A 796 -46.97 -12.29 21.25
N LEU A 797 -47.57 -11.28 20.60
CA LEU A 797 -48.00 -10.04 21.26
C LEU A 797 -49.14 -10.23 22.28
N PHE A 798 -49.85 -11.36 22.28
CA PHE A 798 -50.81 -11.65 23.36
C PHE A 798 -50.15 -11.90 24.72
N ALA A 799 -48.93 -12.43 24.75
CA ALA A 799 -48.22 -12.71 26.01
C ALA A 799 -48.09 -11.48 26.93
N PRO A 800 -47.53 -10.33 26.47
CA PRO A 800 -47.49 -9.12 27.29
C PRO A 800 -48.88 -8.57 27.62
N ALA A 801 -49.86 -8.74 26.73
CA ALA A 801 -51.23 -8.28 26.95
C ALA A 801 -51.86 -8.99 28.16
N LEU A 802 -51.87 -10.32 28.15
CA LEU A 802 -52.41 -11.14 29.22
C LEU A 802 -51.60 -10.97 30.52
N GLY A 803 -50.27 -10.93 30.40
CA GLY A 803 -49.39 -10.75 31.55
C GLY A 803 -49.63 -9.43 32.25
N SER A 804 -49.72 -8.32 31.50
CA SER A 804 -49.94 -6.99 32.09
C SER A 804 -51.26 -6.90 32.85
N GLN A 805 -52.36 -7.43 32.31
CA GLN A 805 -53.66 -7.46 32.99
C GLN A 805 -53.62 -8.34 34.24
N PHE A 806 -53.00 -9.52 34.13
CA PHE A 806 -52.85 -10.45 35.26
C PHE A 806 -52.09 -9.81 36.42
N PHE A 807 -50.90 -9.24 36.18
CA PHE A 807 -50.11 -8.62 37.24
C PHE A 807 -50.73 -7.31 37.74
N ASN A 808 -51.45 -6.55 36.90
CA ASN A 808 -52.17 -5.35 37.34
C ASN A 808 -53.34 -5.67 38.27
N VAL A 809 -54.08 -6.77 38.06
CA VAL A 809 -55.15 -7.19 38.98
C VAL A 809 -54.59 -7.63 40.33
N LEU A 810 -53.43 -8.30 40.32
CA LEU A 810 -52.74 -8.70 41.54
C LEU A 810 -52.12 -7.52 42.28
N TYR A 811 -51.83 -6.43 41.56
CA TYR A 811 -51.27 -5.20 42.11
C TYR A 811 -52.27 -4.51 43.05
N GLY A 812 -51.92 -4.45 44.34
CA GLY A 812 -52.75 -3.89 45.40
C GLY A 812 -53.41 -4.94 46.31
N ALA A 813 -53.58 -6.18 45.83
CA ALA A 813 -54.12 -7.29 46.63
C ALA A 813 -53.01 -8.20 47.22
N TYR A 814 -51.87 -8.32 46.54
CA TYR A 814 -50.75 -9.16 46.93
C TYR A 814 -49.41 -8.45 46.68
N ASP A 815 -48.34 -8.93 47.33
CA ASP A 815 -46.96 -8.52 46.99
C ASP A 815 -46.58 -9.08 45.60
N VAL A 816 -46.79 -8.24 44.57
CA VAL A 816 -46.58 -8.61 43.17
C VAL A 816 -45.14 -8.98 42.86
N PHE A 817 -44.15 -8.49 43.61
CA PHE A 817 -42.75 -8.87 43.41
C PHE A 817 -42.49 -10.30 43.90
N ARG A 818 -43.06 -10.67 45.05
CA ARG A 818 -43.00 -12.04 45.56
C ARG A 818 -43.77 -13.00 44.65
N VAL A 819 -44.99 -12.65 44.21
CA VAL A 819 -45.74 -13.47 43.25
C VAL A 819 -44.98 -13.61 41.93
N GLY A 820 -44.45 -12.50 41.40
CA GLY A 820 -43.60 -12.48 40.21
C GLY A 820 -42.37 -13.37 40.30
N GLN A 821 -41.75 -13.49 41.49
CA GLN A 821 -40.63 -14.39 41.74
C GLN A 821 -41.00 -15.86 41.53
N TRP A 822 -42.16 -16.32 42.01
CA TRP A 822 -42.64 -17.69 41.78
C TRP A 822 -42.81 -17.98 40.29
N PHE A 823 -43.42 -17.04 39.55
CA PHE A 823 -43.57 -17.15 38.11
C PHE A 823 -42.22 -17.14 37.39
N CYS A 824 -41.26 -16.31 37.82
CA CYS A 824 -39.91 -16.30 37.25
C CYS A 824 -39.22 -17.67 37.38
N TRP A 825 -39.32 -18.34 38.53
CA TRP A 825 -38.77 -19.68 38.73
C TRP A 825 -39.46 -20.74 37.88
N ALA A 826 -40.80 -20.71 37.81
CA ALA A 826 -41.56 -21.64 36.98
C ALA A 826 -41.20 -21.49 35.49
N VAL A 827 -41.13 -20.26 35.00
CA VAL A 827 -40.79 -19.98 33.60
C VAL A 827 -39.32 -20.26 33.30
N LEU A 828 -38.40 -20.07 34.25
CA LEU A 828 -37.00 -20.46 34.09
C LEU A 828 -36.87 -21.96 33.79
N GLY A 829 -37.64 -22.81 34.46
CA GLY A 829 -37.72 -24.24 34.16
C GLY A 829 -38.18 -24.54 32.73
N VAL A 830 -39.21 -23.82 32.25
CA VAL A 830 -39.73 -23.96 30.87
C VAL A 830 -38.68 -23.53 29.82
N VAL A 831 -37.97 -22.43 30.07
CA VAL A 831 -36.91 -21.93 29.18
C VAL A 831 -35.73 -22.91 29.13
N LEU A 832 -35.26 -23.39 30.29
CA LEU A 832 -34.18 -24.38 30.36
C LEU A 832 -34.55 -25.70 29.67
N TYR A 833 -35.80 -26.15 29.81
CA TYR A 833 -36.31 -27.33 29.10
C TYR A 833 -36.30 -27.13 27.57
N ALA A 834 -36.74 -25.96 27.08
CA ALA A 834 -36.72 -25.65 25.66
C ALA A 834 -35.28 -25.60 25.09
N VAL A 835 -34.35 -24.98 25.83
CA VAL A 835 -32.93 -24.92 25.47
C VAL A 835 -32.32 -26.33 25.41
N TYR A 836 -32.59 -27.16 26.42
CA TYR A 836 -32.12 -28.55 26.46
C TYR A 836 -32.62 -29.36 25.25
N ARG A 837 -33.90 -29.22 24.92
CA ARG A 837 -34.52 -29.91 23.78
C ARG A 837 -33.97 -29.43 22.44
N ASN A 838 -33.65 -28.15 22.31
CA ASN A 838 -33.04 -27.58 21.11
C ASN A 838 -31.60 -28.07 20.88
N ARG A 839 -30.86 -28.41 21.93
CA ARG A 839 -29.47 -28.92 21.84
C ARG A 839 -29.38 -30.40 21.45
N LYS A 840 -30.45 -31.18 21.67
CA LYS A 840 -30.54 -32.61 21.29
C LYS A 840 -30.89 -32.84 19.82
N ARG A 841 -31.24 -31.79 19.08
CA ARG A 841 -31.51 -31.79 17.64
C ARG A 841 -30.39 -31.07 16.92
#